data_AF-A0A1R2CWF9-F1
#
_entry.id   AF-A0A1R2CWF9-F1
#
_cell.length_a   1.000
_cell.length_b   1.000
_cell.length_c   1.000
_cell.angle_alpha   90.00
_cell.angle_beta   90.00
_cell.angle_gamma   90.00
#
_symmetry.space_group_name_H-M   'P 1'
#
loop_
_entity.id
_entity.type
_entity.pdbx_description
1 polymer ?
#
loop_
_entity_poly.entity_id
_entity_poly.type
_entity_poly.pdbx_seq_one_letter_code
_entity_poly.pdbx_strand_id
1 'polypeptide(L)'
;MLKLRKASNYGLLDEDESKGCEVSFSFENDVIENLEKFFSGHYSSKEVGIQYDWEYAIVFQNPDKNPHSNGITYKEAYEIFHKSCVNYQPEYEKAFEKIFNELTEAHCGKIVDGGGKLQKCGDNGFMDTGKTCADFLTLLRNVVQYILECVLHFKTMLVLSSDGNHIYLLLSSNINCMLEEAENTEYNLQMKVSIVDSLSLEPCDKNLRPLRFLKTKNEKVKKLIEELTAIESLNWSSEHYQKYHARGISSEHWEAYAEYLELLLNDVNKGEDYLKLTERCRATVNRRRNKKYTLKNLWDWMEFPKPIGPYSDFSSVYPENIWKRFKSYNTLESSLLRNVDILKMIPSYIGRKLDLHYLKAKKIVKEFYPLHNFYELNGKLNKSDVSMFEDYCEGVKIKKKDLIFKWNNKFFNTNLPLGKIRKYYGEKIGLYFAFVSLYGNFLAVPSIVGIGVFIIQRMYTPYYYIVIILNTFYSIYMATIAITLLEMWKRKQSSLAIEWGQTDFEEDEVPRPQFKGKLRRSPINDDLEEIYYPQSKRRVFYVIGMLVTCFILLLVLSTLSGILILRRQLANNLMVYGIDFSGILCSIMNAVQIQVFNFIFEKVVIKLNRMENHRTQSEYDDSLIIKTYLFQFANSFSSLYYIAFIKTHWEGCLVSDGDSKKLVLGANCMDELYIQLLSLFVTLFLKNIVEILGPVISYKLRERKMKEVFSGDYLEKLREELDKQFYLNSYDSRESDGTLEDFMELAIMFGYITLFAVAFPLSSFLTYLAILIEIQVDRFKLIYLVRRPHPLGSKTIGVWQGIFSFNCTAAIFTNVGIICFTIPALENWKLAADNLYLSYTFAILVLIGFQWLLQFSIPDISAKYTTLLKRHQNIIEKKLVAGNTERTSEIKESIPNFNVITMGLDQPTTVS
;
A
#
# COMPACT_ATOMS: atom_id res chain seq x y z
N MET A 1 -5.09 -26.10 25.30
CA MET A 1 -4.85 -27.39 25.98
C MET A 1 -6.05 -28.34 25.93
N LEU A 2 -7.18 -28.10 26.61
CA LEU A 2 -8.35 -29.02 26.60
C LEU A 2 -9.22 -29.02 25.32
N LYS A 3 -9.03 -28.06 24.40
CA LYS A 3 -9.72 -28.00 23.09
C LYS A 3 -8.98 -28.74 21.95
N LEU A 4 -7.69 -29.07 22.12
CA LEU A 4 -6.89 -29.72 21.07
C LEU A 4 -7.03 -31.26 21.05
N ARG A 5 -7.63 -31.87 22.09
CA ARG A 5 -7.79 -33.33 22.18
C ARG A 5 -9.07 -33.90 21.53
N LYS A 6 -9.93 -33.04 20.95
CA LYS A 6 -11.22 -33.47 20.35
C LYS A 6 -11.22 -33.53 18.83
N ALA A 7 -10.15 -33.08 18.16
CA ALA A 7 -10.05 -33.11 16.70
C ALA A 7 -9.57 -34.46 16.12
N SER A 8 -8.94 -35.34 16.92
CA SER A 8 -8.41 -36.62 16.41
C SER A 8 -9.48 -37.70 16.17
N ASN A 9 -10.74 -37.49 16.57
CA ASN A 9 -11.79 -38.50 16.48
C ASN A 9 -12.61 -38.47 15.16
N TYR A 10 -12.29 -37.57 14.22
CA TYR A 10 -13.12 -37.33 13.04
C TYR A 10 -12.52 -37.76 11.68
N GLY A 11 -11.38 -38.47 11.66
CA GLY A 11 -10.96 -39.29 10.52
C GLY A 11 -10.93 -38.61 9.13
N LEU A 12 -10.49 -37.34 9.05
CA LEU A 12 -10.51 -36.53 7.83
C LEU A 12 -9.16 -35.87 7.48
N LEU A 13 -8.06 -36.44 7.94
CA LEU A 13 -6.70 -36.08 7.53
C LEU A 13 -5.91 -37.39 7.28
N ASP A 14 -5.15 -37.45 6.20
CA ASP A 14 -4.06 -38.42 6.09
C ASP A 14 -3.15 -38.23 7.31
N GLU A 15 -2.82 -39.31 8.02
CA GLU A 15 -2.05 -39.29 9.28
C GLU A 15 -0.65 -38.66 9.12
N ASP A 16 -0.18 -38.44 7.88
CA ASP A 16 1.10 -37.82 7.57
C ASP A 16 1.09 -36.28 7.53
N GLU A 17 -0.07 -35.62 7.38
CA GLU A 17 -0.13 -34.14 7.30
C GLU A 17 -0.44 -33.45 8.64
N SER A 18 -1.00 -34.17 9.60
CA SER A 18 -1.24 -33.66 10.97
C SER A 18 0.06 -33.42 11.78
N LYS A 19 1.20 -33.88 11.28
CA LYS A 19 2.54 -33.65 11.84
C LYS A 19 3.24 -32.39 11.28
N GLY A 20 2.56 -31.61 10.44
CA GLY A 20 3.18 -30.48 9.72
C GLY A 20 3.54 -29.23 10.56
N CYS A 21 3.01 -29.10 11.78
CA CYS A 21 3.47 -28.11 12.77
C CYS A 21 4.11 -28.77 13.99
N GLU A 22 3.73 -30.00 14.31
CA GLU A 22 4.49 -30.87 15.21
C GLU A 22 5.52 -31.68 14.42
N VAL A 23 6.56 -31.01 13.91
CA VAL A 23 7.86 -31.71 13.92
C VAL A 23 8.28 -31.73 15.38
N SER A 24 7.74 -32.69 16.13
CA SER A 24 8.47 -33.20 17.26
C SER A 24 9.76 -33.75 16.66
N PHE A 25 10.84 -32.95 16.71
CA PHE A 25 12.11 -33.59 16.95
C PHE A 25 11.87 -34.46 18.18
N SER A 26 11.86 -35.77 17.98
CA SER A 26 11.87 -36.73 19.07
C SER A 26 13.21 -36.53 19.78
N PHE A 27 13.30 -35.52 20.63
CA PHE A 27 14.41 -35.30 21.54
C PHE A 27 14.28 -36.35 22.64
N GLU A 28 14.60 -37.60 22.29
CA GLU A 28 14.63 -38.70 23.25
C GLU A 28 15.81 -38.57 24.24
N ASN A 29 16.68 -37.55 24.13
CA ASN A 29 17.73 -37.25 25.10
C ASN A 29 18.01 -35.73 25.21
N ASP A 30 18.07 -35.23 26.45
CA ASP A 30 18.40 -33.86 26.95
C ASP A 30 18.19 -32.65 26.02
N VAL A 31 17.06 -31.94 26.22
CA VAL A 31 16.70 -30.66 25.55
C VAL A 31 17.83 -29.62 25.66
N ILE A 32 18.48 -29.54 26.83
CA ILE A 32 19.56 -28.58 27.09
C ILE A 32 20.79 -28.89 26.24
N GLU A 33 21.20 -30.16 26.11
CA GLU A 33 22.39 -30.54 25.33
C GLU A 33 22.22 -30.23 23.83
N ASN A 34 21.00 -30.37 23.30
CA ASN A 34 20.70 -30.04 21.91
C ASN A 34 20.66 -28.53 21.67
N LEU A 35 20.15 -27.74 22.63
CA LEU A 35 20.22 -26.28 22.59
C LEU A 35 21.66 -25.79 22.63
N GLU A 36 22.48 -26.37 23.51
CA GLU A 36 23.92 -26.09 23.57
C GLU A 36 24.61 -26.39 22.24
N LYS A 37 24.32 -27.55 21.62
CA LYS A 37 24.83 -27.91 20.28
C LYS A 37 24.37 -26.94 19.19
N PHE A 38 23.14 -26.43 19.24
CA PHE A 38 22.66 -25.46 18.26
C PHE A 38 23.30 -24.09 18.45
N PHE A 39 23.34 -23.57 19.68
CA PHE A 39 23.93 -22.26 20.00
C PHE A 39 25.44 -22.23 19.74
N SER A 40 26.14 -23.31 20.08
CA SER A 40 27.56 -23.51 19.74
C SER A 40 27.81 -23.71 18.24
N GLY A 41 26.78 -23.92 17.43
CA GLY A 41 26.86 -23.99 15.97
C GLY A 41 27.15 -25.39 15.41
N HIS A 42 26.98 -26.48 16.16
CA HIS A 42 27.21 -27.85 15.67
C HIS A 42 26.17 -28.31 14.63
N TYR A 43 24.95 -27.78 14.66
CA TYR A 43 23.95 -28.03 13.62
C TYR A 43 24.22 -27.09 12.43
N SER A 44 24.44 -27.64 11.23
CA SER A 44 24.37 -26.83 10.00
C SER A 44 22.95 -26.88 9.47
N SER A 45 22.45 -25.73 9.00
CA SER A 45 21.33 -25.75 8.07
C SER A 45 21.76 -26.64 6.91
N LYS A 46 21.15 -27.83 6.77
CA LYS A 46 21.44 -28.72 5.65
C LYS A 46 21.34 -27.91 4.36
N GLU A 47 22.30 -28.06 3.45
CA GLU A 47 22.14 -27.64 2.05
C GLU A 47 21.03 -28.52 1.44
N VAL A 48 19.79 -28.20 1.75
CA VAL A 48 18.61 -28.85 1.16
C VAL A 48 18.35 -28.15 -0.16
N GLY A 49 18.12 -28.96 -1.20
CA GLY A 49 18.14 -28.59 -2.61
C GLY A 49 17.21 -27.46 -3.06
N ILE A 50 17.21 -27.28 -4.37
CA ILE A 50 16.78 -26.17 -5.25
C ILE A 50 15.28 -25.74 -5.11
N GLN A 51 14.58 -26.11 -4.03
CA GLN A 51 13.12 -26.26 -4.02
C GLN A 51 12.34 -25.25 -3.15
N TYR A 52 12.93 -24.14 -2.69
CA TYR A 52 12.23 -23.18 -1.82
C TYR A 52 12.18 -21.77 -2.38
N ASP A 53 10.98 -21.18 -2.30
CA ASP A 53 10.75 -19.75 -2.50
C ASP A 53 11.15 -19.01 -1.24
N TRP A 54 12.30 -18.33 -1.29
CA TRP A 54 12.72 -17.43 -0.22
C TRP A 54 11.89 -16.15 -0.28
N GLU A 55 11.19 -15.86 0.81
CA GLU A 55 10.22 -14.77 0.89
C GLU A 55 10.79 -13.54 1.59
N TYR A 56 11.66 -13.76 2.57
CA TYR A 56 12.17 -12.74 3.47
C TYR A 56 13.67 -12.94 3.75
N ALA A 57 14.40 -11.84 3.94
CA ALA A 57 15.81 -11.88 4.31
C ALA A 57 16.06 -11.06 5.57
N ILE A 58 16.82 -11.63 6.51
CA ILE A 58 17.41 -10.92 7.66
C ILE A 58 18.92 -10.86 7.44
N VAL A 59 19.48 -9.66 7.46
CA VAL A 59 20.89 -9.42 7.14
C VAL A 59 21.68 -9.14 8.41
N PHE A 60 22.68 -9.98 8.67
CA PHE A 60 23.64 -9.81 9.75
C PHE A 60 24.97 -9.28 9.20
N GLN A 61 25.71 -8.57 10.04
CA GLN A 61 27.10 -8.22 9.73
C GLN A 61 27.99 -9.44 9.99
N ASN A 62 28.93 -9.71 9.09
CA ASN A 62 29.88 -10.80 9.29
C ASN A 62 30.95 -10.38 10.32
N PRO A 63 31.03 -11.03 11.50
CA PRO A 63 32.03 -10.71 12.51
C PRO A 63 33.48 -10.95 12.03
N ASP A 64 33.71 -11.92 11.14
CA ASP A 64 35.06 -12.31 10.70
C ASP A 64 35.80 -11.26 9.87
N LYS A 65 35.08 -10.38 9.17
CA LYS A 65 35.68 -9.34 8.33
C LYS A 65 35.77 -7.97 9.02
N ASN A 66 35.03 -7.77 10.10
CA ASN A 66 34.97 -6.49 10.81
C ASN A 66 35.00 -6.67 12.33
N PRO A 67 36.09 -7.26 12.89
CA PRO A 67 36.22 -7.56 14.31
C PRO A 67 36.14 -6.31 15.21
N HIS A 68 36.43 -5.12 14.67
CA HIS A 68 36.42 -3.84 15.41
C HIS A 68 35.09 -3.07 15.38
N SER A 69 34.08 -3.52 14.61
CA SER A 69 32.93 -2.65 14.28
C SER A 69 31.73 -2.75 15.23
N ASN A 70 31.67 -3.75 16.10
CA ASN A 70 30.59 -3.91 17.08
C ASN A 70 31.16 -4.47 18.39
N GLY A 71 31.76 -3.58 19.19
CA GLY A 71 32.11 -3.85 20.59
C GLY A 71 30.84 -3.93 21.44
N ILE A 72 30.00 -4.95 21.23
CA ILE A 72 28.94 -5.28 22.16
C ILE A 72 29.65 -5.84 23.40
N THR A 73 29.57 -5.09 24.49
CA THR A 73 30.17 -5.53 25.76
C THR A 73 29.42 -6.75 26.30
N TYR A 74 30.10 -7.57 27.10
CA TYR A 74 29.51 -8.71 27.81
C TYR A 74 28.13 -8.40 28.40
N LYS A 75 28.03 -7.26 29.11
CA LYS A 75 26.78 -6.81 29.73
C LYS A 75 25.68 -6.49 28.71
N GLU A 76 26.03 -5.92 27.57
CA GLU A 76 25.07 -5.57 26.51
C GLU A 76 24.55 -6.81 25.79
N ALA A 77 25.39 -7.80 25.49
CA ALA A 77 24.94 -9.04 24.85
C ALA A 77 23.95 -9.80 25.75
N TYR A 78 24.25 -9.89 27.05
CA TYR A 78 23.38 -10.49 28.06
C TYR A 78 22.06 -9.70 28.19
N GLU A 79 22.13 -8.37 28.34
CA GLU A 79 20.92 -7.53 28.40
C GLU A 79 20.08 -7.61 27.11
N ILE A 80 20.69 -7.80 25.95
CA ILE A 80 19.98 -7.91 24.68
C ILE A 80 19.23 -9.24 24.60
N PHE A 81 19.85 -10.36 24.99
CA PHE A 81 19.12 -11.61 25.14
C PHE A 81 17.98 -11.41 26.16
N HIS A 82 18.27 -11.02 27.39
CA HIS A 82 17.24 -10.82 28.43
C HIS A 82 16.25 -9.67 28.20
N LYS A 83 16.36 -8.86 27.14
CA LYS A 83 15.35 -7.87 26.73
C LYS A 83 14.62 -8.21 25.43
N SER A 84 15.26 -8.93 24.51
CA SER A 84 14.69 -9.30 23.20
C SER A 84 14.08 -10.71 23.20
N CYS A 85 14.50 -11.53 24.17
CA CYS A 85 14.25 -12.97 24.28
C CYS A 85 13.53 -13.31 25.61
N VAL A 86 13.04 -12.32 26.36
CA VAL A 86 12.71 -12.39 27.81
C VAL A 86 11.60 -13.36 28.20
N ASN A 87 10.78 -13.82 27.26
CA ASN A 87 9.62 -14.65 27.59
C ASN A 87 9.93 -16.16 27.55
N TYR A 88 11.20 -16.56 27.73
CA TYR A 88 11.63 -17.94 27.50
C TYR A 88 11.53 -18.86 28.72
N GLN A 89 11.41 -20.16 28.41
CA GLN A 89 11.49 -21.24 29.38
C GLN A 89 12.91 -21.30 30.00
N PRO A 90 13.03 -21.70 31.28
CA PRO A 90 14.30 -21.68 32.02
C PRO A 90 15.41 -22.55 31.40
N GLU A 91 15.08 -23.44 30.47
CA GLU A 91 16.03 -24.30 29.75
C GLU A 91 16.84 -23.53 28.69
N TYR A 92 16.23 -22.55 28.01
CA TYR A 92 16.92 -21.67 27.04
C TYR A 92 17.95 -20.77 27.71
N GLU A 93 17.57 -20.22 28.86
CA GLU A 93 18.43 -19.36 29.68
C GLU A 93 19.66 -20.14 30.15
N LYS A 94 19.48 -21.37 30.66
CA LYS A 94 20.60 -22.23 31.08
C LYS A 94 21.54 -22.59 29.93
N ALA A 95 21.00 -22.99 28.78
CA ALA A 95 21.82 -23.34 27.62
C ALA A 95 22.57 -22.12 27.06
N PHE A 96 21.92 -20.96 27.01
CA PHE A 96 22.56 -19.70 26.61
C PHE A 96 23.65 -19.30 27.61
N GLU A 97 23.34 -19.27 28.92
CA GLU A 97 24.28 -18.90 29.98
C GLU A 97 25.53 -19.78 29.99
N LYS A 98 25.38 -21.09 29.77
CA LYS A 98 26.53 -21.99 29.69
C LYS A 98 27.47 -21.64 28.53
N ILE A 99 26.96 -21.56 27.30
CA ILE A 99 27.78 -21.20 26.12
C ILE A 99 28.33 -19.78 26.24
N PHE A 100 27.54 -18.87 26.80
CA PHE A 100 27.94 -17.49 27.06
C PHE A 100 29.08 -17.42 28.08
N ASN A 101 29.04 -18.21 29.15
CA ASN A 101 30.11 -18.32 30.15
C ASN A 101 31.35 -19.02 29.58
N GLU A 102 31.20 -20.09 28.78
CA GLU A 102 32.31 -20.76 28.08
C GLU A 102 33.06 -19.81 27.14
N LEU A 103 32.33 -19.00 26.37
CA LEU A 103 32.92 -17.92 25.56
C LEU A 103 33.64 -16.89 26.45
N THR A 104 33.05 -16.52 27.57
CA THR A 104 33.63 -15.53 28.50
C THR A 104 34.93 -16.02 29.14
N GLU A 105 34.99 -17.29 29.52
CA GLU A 105 36.18 -17.94 30.05
C GLU A 105 37.28 -18.09 28.99
N ALA A 106 36.91 -18.44 27.75
CA ALA A 106 37.83 -18.56 26.63
C ALA A 106 38.43 -17.22 26.15
N HIS A 107 37.70 -16.10 26.34
CA HIS A 107 38.05 -14.78 25.80
C HIS A 107 38.56 -13.79 26.86
N CYS A 108 38.92 -14.24 28.07
CA CYS A 108 39.52 -13.41 29.11
C CYS A 108 40.91 -12.85 28.67
N GLY A 109 40.89 -11.76 27.90
CA GLY A 109 42.07 -10.97 27.51
C GLY A 109 42.61 -11.14 26.07
N LYS A 110 41.92 -11.82 25.15
CA LYS A 110 42.37 -11.93 23.73
C LYS A 110 41.25 -11.75 22.71
N ILE A 111 41.49 -10.86 21.74
CA ILE A 111 40.71 -10.73 20.49
C ILE A 111 41.15 -11.88 19.58
N VAL A 112 40.23 -12.75 19.17
CA VAL A 112 40.51 -13.84 18.24
C VAL A 112 39.83 -13.53 16.91
N ASP A 113 40.61 -13.53 15.82
CA ASP A 113 40.08 -13.42 14.46
C ASP A 113 39.50 -14.77 13.99
N GLY A 114 38.31 -14.77 13.38
CA GLY A 114 37.76 -15.90 12.61
C GLY A 114 36.89 -16.90 13.38
N GLY A 115 35.70 -16.44 13.82
CA GLY A 115 34.68 -17.23 14.52
C GLY A 115 33.51 -17.72 13.66
N GLY A 116 33.50 -17.40 12.37
CA GLY A 116 32.42 -17.82 11.47
C GLY A 116 32.53 -19.29 11.07
N LYS A 117 31.39 -19.97 11.25
CA LYS A 117 31.11 -21.25 10.62
C LYS A 117 31.23 -21.20 9.09
N LEU A 118 31.08 -20.05 8.43
CA LEU A 118 31.14 -19.91 6.97
C LEU A 118 32.40 -19.14 6.53
N GLN A 119 33.39 -19.81 5.93
CA GLN A 119 34.64 -19.19 5.48
C GLN A 119 34.85 -19.36 3.96
N LYS A 120 35.43 -18.34 3.30
CA LYS A 120 35.78 -18.40 1.87
C LYS A 120 36.96 -19.35 1.67
N CYS A 121 36.80 -20.39 0.84
CA CYS A 121 37.85 -21.36 0.54
C CYS A 121 38.17 -21.33 -0.95
N GLY A 122 39.18 -20.54 -1.35
CA GLY A 122 39.60 -20.39 -2.75
C GLY A 122 38.60 -19.64 -3.64
N ASP A 123 38.72 -19.85 -4.95
CA ASP A 123 37.94 -19.13 -5.97
C ASP A 123 36.52 -19.70 -6.21
N ASN A 124 36.24 -20.94 -5.79
CA ASN A 124 35.00 -21.67 -6.17
C ASN A 124 34.14 -22.20 -5.01
N GLY A 125 34.25 -21.68 -3.79
CA GLY A 125 33.33 -22.11 -2.74
C GLY A 125 33.56 -21.52 -1.35
N PHE A 126 32.50 -21.50 -0.54
CA PHE A 126 32.56 -21.17 0.88
C PHE A 126 32.19 -22.43 1.64
N MET A 127 33.04 -22.89 2.55
CA MET A 127 32.79 -24.09 3.35
C MET A 127 32.22 -23.72 4.71
N ASP A 128 31.27 -24.54 5.17
CA ASP A 128 31.01 -24.69 6.60
C ASP A 128 32.27 -25.28 7.26
N THR A 129 32.97 -24.50 8.07
CA THR A 129 34.24 -24.87 8.71
C THR A 129 34.05 -25.87 9.85
N GLY A 130 32.80 -26.16 10.25
CA GLY A 130 32.48 -27.01 11.41
C GLY A 130 32.99 -26.46 12.74
N LYS A 131 33.49 -25.22 12.78
CA LYS A 131 34.01 -24.58 13.99
C LYS A 131 32.88 -24.14 14.91
N THR A 132 33.12 -24.29 16.21
CA THR A 132 32.20 -23.79 17.25
C THR A 132 32.17 -22.27 17.29
N CYS A 133 31.06 -21.72 17.76
CA CYS A 133 30.88 -20.29 18.00
C CYS A 133 32.07 -19.71 18.78
N ALA A 134 32.67 -18.62 18.29
CA ALA A 134 33.83 -17.97 18.91
C ALA A 134 33.63 -16.48 19.20
N ASP A 135 32.40 -15.96 19.04
CA ASP A 135 32.05 -14.57 19.30
C ASP A 135 30.56 -14.41 19.67
N PHE A 136 30.25 -13.36 20.44
CA PHE A 136 28.88 -13.09 20.93
C PHE A 136 27.88 -12.75 19.80
N LEU A 137 28.33 -12.18 18.67
CA LEU A 137 27.45 -11.87 17.54
C LEU A 137 27.01 -13.15 16.81
N THR A 138 27.92 -14.10 16.63
CA THR A 138 27.59 -15.44 16.11
C THR A 138 26.64 -16.18 17.05
N LEU A 139 26.83 -16.10 18.37
CA LEU A 139 25.92 -16.69 19.35
C LEU A 139 24.51 -16.10 19.19
N LEU A 140 24.38 -14.77 19.17
CA LEU A 140 23.09 -14.09 19.01
C LEU A 140 22.43 -14.41 17.66
N ARG A 141 23.20 -14.53 16.57
CA ARG A 141 22.69 -14.98 15.26
C ARG A 141 22.14 -16.40 15.33
N ASN A 142 22.87 -17.33 15.94
CA ASN A 142 22.43 -18.73 16.08
C ASN A 142 21.18 -18.83 16.96
N VAL A 143 21.08 -18.03 18.02
CA VAL A 143 19.85 -17.90 18.83
C VAL A 143 18.68 -17.41 17.97
N VAL A 144 18.88 -16.36 17.17
CA VAL A 144 17.84 -15.84 16.27
C VAL A 144 17.41 -16.89 15.25
N GLN A 145 18.37 -17.60 14.64
CA GLN A 145 18.09 -18.70 13.72
C GLN A 145 17.29 -19.81 14.40
N TYR A 146 17.66 -20.21 15.61
CA TYR A 146 16.95 -21.21 16.38
C TYR A 146 15.48 -20.81 16.63
N ILE A 147 15.25 -19.56 17.04
CA ILE A 147 13.90 -19.05 17.27
C ILE A 147 13.09 -19.11 15.97
N LEU A 148 13.68 -18.71 14.85
CA LEU A 148 12.98 -18.73 13.57
C LEU A 148 12.69 -20.15 13.09
N GLU A 149 13.64 -21.07 13.22
CA GLU A 149 13.54 -22.43 12.69
C GLU A 149 12.79 -23.39 13.62
N CYS A 150 13.14 -23.43 14.89
CA CYS A 150 12.61 -24.40 15.85
C CYS A 150 11.37 -23.90 16.61
N VAL A 151 11.23 -22.59 16.84
CA VAL A 151 10.10 -22.03 17.60
C VAL A 151 9.00 -21.50 16.68
N LEU A 152 9.38 -20.83 15.58
CA LEU A 152 8.44 -20.27 14.61
C LEU A 152 8.27 -21.16 13.37
N HIS A 153 9.01 -22.26 13.25
CA HIS A 153 8.90 -23.24 12.15
C HIS A 153 9.14 -22.66 10.75
N PHE A 154 9.95 -21.61 10.63
CA PHE A 154 10.44 -21.15 9.34
C PHE A 154 11.48 -22.12 8.79
N LYS A 155 11.47 -22.33 7.48
CA LYS A 155 12.63 -22.90 6.79
C LYS A 155 13.68 -21.81 6.68
N THR A 156 14.89 -22.08 7.15
CA THR A 156 15.97 -21.10 7.16
C THR A 156 17.16 -21.55 6.32
N MET A 157 17.83 -20.60 5.68
CA MET A 157 19.10 -20.86 4.99
C MET A 157 20.05 -19.69 5.22
N LEU A 158 21.28 -20.00 5.61
CA LEU A 158 22.36 -19.01 5.70
C LEU A 158 23.12 -18.93 4.38
N VAL A 159 23.26 -17.71 3.86
CA VAL A 159 24.00 -17.41 2.64
C VAL A 159 24.95 -16.25 2.90
N LEU A 160 26.24 -16.44 2.62
CA LEU A 160 27.22 -15.36 2.73
C LEU A 160 27.13 -14.42 1.51
N SER A 161 27.30 -13.12 1.72
CA SER A 161 27.46 -12.15 0.64
C SER A 161 28.71 -12.44 -0.20
N SER A 162 28.69 -12.05 -1.48
CA SER A 162 29.83 -12.21 -2.42
C SER A 162 31.07 -11.46 -1.92
N ASP A 163 30.88 -10.34 -1.23
CA ASP A 163 31.98 -9.59 -0.61
C ASP A 163 32.40 -10.16 0.76
N GLY A 164 31.65 -11.12 1.31
CA GLY A 164 31.84 -11.73 2.62
C GLY A 164 31.62 -10.81 3.83
N ASN A 165 31.08 -9.60 3.65
CA ASN A 165 30.84 -8.64 4.73
C ASN A 165 29.50 -8.85 5.44
N HIS A 166 28.54 -9.52 4.78
CA HIS A 166 27.20 -9.76 5.30
C HIS A 166 26.84 -11.25 5.25
N ILE A 167 25.95 -11.64 6.16
CA ILE A 167 25.36 -12.97 6.21
C ILE A 167 23.84 -12.81 6.07
N TYR A 168 23.29 -13.37 5.00
CA TYR A 168 21.85 -13.41 4.75
C TYR A 168 21.25 -14.65 5.42
N LEU A 169 20.27 -14.44 6.28
CA LEU A 169 19.37 -15.49 6.76
C LEU A 169 18.07 -15.40 5.97
N LEU A 170 17.90 -16.33 5.03
CA LEU A 170 16.72 -16.43 4.19
C LEU A 170 15.63 -17.20 4.91
N LEU A 171 14.40 -16.73 4.80
CA LEU A 171 13.23 -17.34 5.40
C LEU A 171 12.23 -17.75 4.32
N SER A 172 11.69 -18.95 4.46
CA SER A 172 10.52 -19.42 3.73
C SER A 172 9.50 -19.90 4.75
N SER A 173 8.29 -19.35 4.69
CA SER A 173 7.23 -19.67 5.65
C SER A 173 6.61 -21.04 5.39
N ASN A 174 6.20 -21.71 6.46
CA ASN A 174 5.32 -22.87 6.36
C ASN A 174 3.87 -22.36 6.25
N ILE A 175 3.14 -22.82 5.23
CA ILE A 175 1.78 -22.35 4.97
C ILE A 175 0.84 -22.62 6.14
N ASN A 176 1.03 -23.73 6.87
CA ASN A 176 0.20 -24.08 8.02
C ASN A 176 0.38 -23.08 9.17
N CYS A 177 1.62 -22.67 9.46
CA CYS A 177 1.90 -21.64 10.46
C CYS A 177 1.34 -20.27 10.03
N MET A 178 1.36 -19.96 8.73
CA MET A 178 0.75 -18.72 8.22
C MET A 178 -0.78 -18.76 8.30
N LEU A 179 -1.42 -19.93 8.18
CA LEU A 179 -2.86 -20.09 8.40
C LEU A 179 -3.21 -19.93 9.89
N GLU A 180 -2.40 -20.46 10.79
CA GLU A 180 -2.56 -20.21 12.23
C GLU A 180 -2.38 -18.73 12.57
N GLU A 181 -1.40 -18.05 11.96
CA GLU A 181 -1.25 -16.60 12.10
C GLU A 181 -2.46 -15.86 11.54
N ALA A 182 -2.97 -16.27 10.38
CA ALA A 182 -4.17 -15.70 9.79
C ALA A 182 -5.38 -15.85 10.71
N GLU A 183 -5.52 -16.96 11.43
CA GLU A 183 -6.61 -17.14 12.42
C GLU A 183 -6.41 -16.24 13.63
N ASN A 184 -5.19 -16.19 14.18
CA ASN A 184 -4.89 -15.36 15.34
C ASN A 184 -5.00 -13.85 15.06
N THR A 185 -4.86 -13.45 13.79
CA THR A 185 -4.99 -12.06 13.33
C THR A 185 -6.33 -11.78 12.66
N GLU A 186 -7.27 -12.74 12.69
CA GLU A 186 -8.59 -12.64 12.06
C GLU A 186 -8.52 -12.18 10.58
N TYR A 187 -7.52 -12.68 9.86
CA TYR A 187 -7.17 -12.21 8.53
C TYR A 187 -8.31 -12.44 7.53
N ASN A 188 -8.70 -11.37 6.85
CA ASN A 188 -9.78 -11.38 5.87
C ASN A 188 -9.40 -12.12 4.57
N LEU A 189 -10.11 -13.21 4.24
CA LEU A 189 -9.94 -13.97 3.01
C LEU A 189 -11.11 -13.82 2.04
N GLN A 190 -10.83 -14.00 0.74
CA GLN A 190 -11.87 -13.97 -0.28
C GLN A 190 -12.56 -15.33 -0.39
N MET A 191 -13.88 -15.35 -0.28
CA MET A 191 -14.68 -16.54 -0.49
C MET A 191 -14.90 -16.86 -1.98
N LYS A 192 -15.01 -18.16 -2.30
CA LYS A 192 -15.29 -18.69 -3.63
C LYS A 192 -16.73 -18.44 -4.01
N VAL A 193 -16.90 -17.58 -5.02
CA VAL A 193 -18.23 -17.12 -5.50
C VAL A 193 -19.17 -18.28 -5.83
N SER A 194 -18.70 -19.36 -6.45
CA SER A 194 -19.60 -20.45 -6.87
C SER A 194 -20.27 -21.18 -5.70
N ILE A 195 -19.59 -21.31 -4.56
CA ILE A 195 -20.09 -22.02 -3.38
C ILE A 195 -20.96 -21.10 -2.53
N VAL A 196 -20.51 -19.87 -2.39
CA VAL A 196 -21.15 -18.86 -1.58
C VAL A 196 -22.36 -18.25 -2.29
N ASP A 197 -22.33 -18.20 -3.62
CA ASP A 197 -23.31 -17.53 -4.45
C ASP A 197 -23.57 -18.29 -5.76
N SER A 198 -24.15 -19.49 -5.66
CA SER A 198 -24.53 -20.34 -6.79
C SER A 198 -25.45 -19.63 -7.78
N LEU A 199 -26.39 -18.83 -7.28
CA LEU A 199 -27.38 -18.09 -8.09
C LEU A 199 -26.76 -16.96 -8.91
N SER A 200 -25.62 -16.41 -8.49
CA SER A 200 -24.98 -15.32 -9.24
C SER A 200 -24.41 -15.75 -10.59
N LEU A 201 -24.23 -17.06 -10.78
CA LEU A 201 -23.80 -17.66 -12.04
C LEU A 201 -24.99 -17.99 -12.96
N GLU A 202 -26.21 -17.97 -12.42
CA GLU A 202 -27.42 -18.19 -13.20
C GLU A 202 -27.74 -16.93 -14.03
N PRO A 203 -28.15 -17.12 -15.30
CA PRO A 203 -28.84 -16.09 -16.05
C PRO A 203 -30.04 -15.53 -15.26
N CYS A 204 -30.24 -14.22 -15.31
CA CYS A 204 -31.26 -13.49 -14.56
C CYS A 204 -32.07 -12.57 -15.47
N ASP A 205 -33.28 -12.19 -15.04
CA ASP A 205 -34.12 -11.19 -15.71
C ASP A 205 -33.77 -9.73 -15.29
N LYS A 206 -34.50 -8.76 -15.86
CA LYS A 206 -34.35 -7.32 -15.53
C LYS A 206 -34.52 -6.98 -14.04
N ASN A 207 -35.22 -7.82 -13.29
CA ASN A 207 -35.49 -7.62 -11.87
C ASN A 207 -34.49 -8.43 -11.00
N LEU A 208 -33.36 -8.84 -11.56
CA LEU A 208 -32.34 -9.67 -10.90
C LEU A 208 -32.88 -11.02 -10.39
N ARG A 209 -33.99 -11.50 -10.96
CA ARG A 209 -34.53 -12.82 -10.60
C ARG A 209 -33.85 -13.88 -11.44
N PRO A 210 -33.37 -14.99 -10.84
CA PRO A 210 -32.79 -16.07 -11.61
C PRO A 210 -33.81 -16.67 -12.59
N LEU A 211 -33.37 -17.03 -13.79
CA LEU A 211 -34.18 -17.71 -14.80
C LEU A 211 -34.37 -19.17 -14.37
N ARG A 212 -35.24 -19.43 -13.38
CA ARG A 212 -35.52 -20.78 -12.89
C ARG A 212 -36.55 -21.53 -13.73
N PHE A 213 -36.30 -22.81 -13.95
CA PHE A 213 -37.07 -23.76 -14.75
C PHE A 213 -38.54 -23.90 -14.33
N LEU A 214 -39.45 -23.07 -14.82
CA LEU A 214 -40.88 -23.32 -14.58
C LEU A 214 -41.77 -23.17 -15.82
N LYS A 215 -41.22 -23.00 -17.03
CA LYS A 215 -42.03 -22.95 -18.26
C LYS A 215 -41.33 -23.43 -19.54
N THR A 216 -40.47 -24.46 -19.46
CA THR A 216 -39.97 -25.11 -20.69
C THR A 216 -40.88 -26.29 -21.06
N LYS A 217 -41.44 -26.28 -22.27
CA LYS A 217 -42.21 -27.41 -22.84
C LYS A 217 -41.31 -28.54 -23.35
N ASN A 218 -39.99 -28.43 -23.18
CA ASN A 218 -39.03 -29.38 -23.72
C ASN A 218 -38.83 -30.54 -22.74
N GLU A 219 -39.36 -31.72 -23.08
CA GLU A 219 -39.28 -32.93 -22.25
C GLU A 219 -37.85 -33.34 -21.90
N LYS A 220 -36.87 -33.06 -22.78
CA LYS A 220 -35.45 -33.35 -22.50
C LYS A 220 -34.92 -32.52 -21.33
N VAL A 221 -35.32 -31.26 -21.25
CA VAL A 221 -34.93 -30.35 -20.16
C VAL A 221 -35.62 -30.75 -18.85
N LYS A 222 -36.86 -31.25 -18.92
CA LYS A 222 -37.60 -31.75 -17.75
C LYS A 222 -36.97 -33.01 -17.15
N LYS A 223 -36.60 -33.97 -17.98
CA LYS A 223 -35.95 -35.23 -17.57
C LYS A 223 -34.58 -34.99 -16.93
N LEU A 224 -33.91 -33.95 -17.40
CA LEU A 224 -32.59 -33.56 -16.96
C LEU A 224 -32.61 -32.71 -15.67
N ILE A 225 -33.73 -32.03 -15.38
CA ILE A 225 -34.02 -31.44 -14.06
C ILE A 225 -34.11 -32.54 -13.00
N GLU A 226 -34.78 -33.66 -13.32
CA GLU A 226 -34.94 -34.80 -12.41
C GLU A 226 -33.59 -35.46 -12.07
N GLU A 227 -32.64 -35.49 -13.01
CA GLU A 227 -31.28 -35.99 -12.82
C GLU A 227 -30.36 -35.01 -12.04
N LEU A 228 -30.53 -33.69 -12.23
CA LEU A 228 -29.77 -32.66 -11.50
C LEU A 228 -30.26 -32.44 -10.05
N THR A 229 -31.52 -32.78 -9.72
CA THR A 229 -32.07 -32.67 -8.35
C THR A 229 -31.50 -33.66 -7.34
N ALA A 230 -30.55 -34.53 -7.72
CA ALA A 230 -29.85 -35.42 -6.80
C ALA A 230 -28.73 -34.75 -5.98
N ILE A 231 -28.40 -33.48 -6.24
CA ILE A 231 -27.39 -32.72 -5.49
C ILE A 231 -28.05 -31.59 -4.69
N GLU A 232 -28.16 -31.87 -3.39
CA GLU A 232 -28.39 -31.00 -2.23
C GLU A 232 -29.79 -30.46 -1.90
N SER A 233 -30.27 -31.03 -0.80
CA SER A 233 -31.37 -30.66 0.07
C SER A 233 -31.39 -29.19 0.50
N LEU A 234 -32.37 -28.44 0.00
CA LEU A 234 -33.09 -27.41 0.74
C LEU A 234 -34.55 -27.50 0.25
N ASN A 235 -35.45 -27.97 1.11
CA ASN A 235 -36.87 -28.09 0.80
C ASN A 235 -37.51 -26.70 0.69
N TRP A 236 -37.73 -26.21 -0.54
CA TRP A 236 -38.57 -25.04 -0.79
C TRP A 236 -39.97 -25.52 -1.20
N SER A 237 -41.02 -25.11 -0.48
CA SER A 237 -42.39 -25.54 -0.73
C SER A 237 -42.95 -25.00 -2.06
N SER A 238 -43.84 -25.77 -2.70
CA SER A 238 -44.48 -25.48 -3.98
C SER A 238 -45.24 -24.14 -4.02
N GLU A 239 -45.71 -23.63 -2.88
CA GLU A 239 -46.39 -22.33 -2.78
C GLU A 239 -45.47 -21.11 -2.97
N HIS A 240 -44.17 -21.23 -2.69
CA HIS A 240 -43.22 -20.14 -2.94
C HIS A 240 -43.01 -19.86 -4.44
N TYR A 241 -43.27 -20.85 -5.29
CA TYR A 241 -42.97 -20.78 -6.72
C TYR A 241 -44.01 -20.00 -7.54
N GLN A 242 -45.28 -19.94 -7.10
CA GLN A 242 -46.34 -19.24 -7.84
C GLN A 242 -46.22 -17.71 -7.78
N LYS A 243 -45.49 -17.15 -6.79
CA LYS A 243 -45.27 -15.69 -6.66
C LYS A 243 -44.26 -15.14 -7.68
N TYR A 244 -43.48 -16.00 -8.34
CA TYR A 244 -42.38 -15.63 -9.23
C TYR A 244 -42.67 -15.93 -10.70
N HIS A 245 -43.89 -15.73 -11.20
CA HIS A 245 -44.09 -15.55 -12.64
C HIS A 245 -43.22 -14.38 -13.11
N ALA A 246 -42.09 -14.71 -13.74
CA ALA A 246 -41.07 -13.74 -14.09
C ALA A 246 -41.56 -12.85 -15.26
N ARG A 247 -42.29 -11.79 -14.89
CA ARG A 247 -42.68 -10.69 -15.78
C ARG A 247 -41.45 -10.17 -16.53
N GLY A 248 -41.49 -10.16 -17.86
CA GLY A 248 -40.47 -9.53 -18.71
C GLY A 248 -39.52 -10.49 -19.46
N ILE A 249 -39.72 -11.81 -19.38
CA ILE A 249 -38.94 -12.80 -20.14
C ILE A 249 -39.69 -13.19 -21.42
N SER A 250 -39.04 -13.11 -22.59
CA SER A 250 -39.59 -13.58 -23.88
C SER A 250 -39.34 -15.08 -24.10
N SER A 251 -40.04 -15.71 -25.05
CA SER A 251 -39.80 -17.10 -25.46
C SER A 251 -38.33 -17.34 -25.85
N GLU A 252 -37.71 -16.35 -26.51
CA GLU A 252 -36.33 -16.44 -26.98
C GLU A 252 -35.30 -16.55 -25.84
N HIS A 253 -35.58 -15.94 -24.68
CA HIS A 253 -34.72 -16.06 -23.51
C HIS A 253 -34.79 -17.46 -22.91
N TRP A 254 -35.97 -18.10 -22.92
CA TRP A 254 -36.14 -19.48 -22.45
C TRP A 254 -35.47 -20.49 -23.38
N GLU A 255 -35.54 -20.26 -24.70
CA GLU A 255 -34.82 -21.08 -25.68
C GLU A 255 -33.31 -20.94 -25.52
N ALA A 256 -32.80 -19.71 -25.36
CA ALA A 256 -31.39 -19.48 -25.09
C ALA A 256 -30.95 -20.16 -23.79
N TYR A 257 -31.78 -20.07 -22.75
CA TYR A 257 -31.49 -20.72 -21.48
C TYR A 257 -31.48 -22.24 -21.58
N ALA A 258 -32.41 -22.83 -22.34
CA ALA A 258 -32.43 -24.27 -22.61
C ALA A 258 -31.16 -24.74 -23.36
N GLU A 259 -30.73 -24.00 -24.39
CA GLU A 259 -29.48 -24.27 -25.13
C GLU A 259 -28.25 -24.15 -24.20
N TYR A 260 -28.23 -23.15 -23.33
CA TYR A 260 -27.16 -22.96 -22.34
C TYR A 260 -27.04 -24.15 -21.41
N LEU A 261 -28.17 -24.65 -20.92
CA LEU A 261 -28.21 -25.80 -20.04
C LEU A 261 -27.71 -27.05 -20.74
N GLU A 262 -28.24 -27.36 -21.93
CA GLU A 262 -27.80 -28.50 -22.75
C GLU A 262 -26.28 -28.50 -22.97
N LEU A 263 -25.70 -27.34 -23.27
CA LEU A 263 -24.24 -27.18 -23.38
C LEU A 263 -23.53 -27.42 -22.04
N LEU A 264 -24.08 -26.90 -20.95
CA LEU A 264 -23.50 -27.06 -19.62
C LEU A 264 -23.45 -28.55 -19.24
N LEU A 265 -24.50 -29.32 -19.47
CA LEU A 265 -24.52 -30.76 -19.12
C LEU A 265 -23.57 -31.59 -19.95
N ASN A 266 -23.50 -31.32 -21.26
CA ASN A 266 -22.58 -32.03 -22.15
C ASN A 266 -21.11 -31.78 -21.77
N ASP A 267 -20.80 -30.63 -21.18
CA ASP A 267 -19.44 -30.22 -20.83
C ASP A 267 -19.10 -30.35 -19.33
N VAL A 268 -20.07 -30.52 -18.42
CA VAL A 268 -19.86 -30.70 -16.96
C VAL A 268 -18.96 -31.90 -16.66
N ASN A 269 -19.08 -32.99 -17.43
CA ASN A 269 -18.30 -34.22 -17.24
C ASN A 269 -16.80 -34.08 -17.59
N LYS A 270 -16.34 -32.91 -18.04
CA LYS A 270 -14.94 -32.67 -18.46
C LYS A 270 -14.03 -32.13 -17.35
N GLY A 271 -14.51 -32.04 -16.11
CA GLY A 271 -13.71 -31.61 -14.95
C GLY A 271 -13.21 -30.15 -15.03
N GLU A 272 -13.83 -29.31 -15.85
CA GLU A 272 -13.48 -27.90 -15.93
C GLU A 272 -14.04 -27.10 -14.72
N ASP A 273 -13.32 -26.04 -14.34
CA ASP A 273 -13.76 -25.05 -13.36
C ASP A 273 -15.16 -24.50 -13.72
N TYR A 274 -16.15 -24.76 -12.86
CA TYR A 274 -17.57 -24.45 -13.08
C TYR A 274 -17.82 -23.01 -13.51
N LEU A 275 -17.04 -22.05 -13.02
CA LEU A 275 -17.14 -20.64 -13.43
C LEU A 275 -16.75 -20.43 -14.90
N LYS A 276 -15.67 -21.08 -15.36
CA LYS A 276 -15.21 -20.96 -16.75
C LYS A 276 -16.14 -21.68 -17.70
N LEU A 277 -16.68 -22.82 -17.25
CA LEU A 277 -17.65 -23.60 -17.98
C LEU A 277 -18.92 -22.79 -18.22
N THR A 278 -19.53 -22.25 -17.15
CA THR A 278 -20.73 -21.40 -17.20
C THR A 278 -20.53 -20.17 -18.10
N GLU A 279 -19.41 -19.46 -17.98
CA GLU A 279 -19.09 -18.32 -18.85
C GLU A 279 -18.96 -18.72 -20.32
N ARG A 280 -18.30 -19.85 -20.62
CA ARG A 280 -18.10 -20.36 -21.98
C ARG A 280 -19.40 -20.77 -22.63
N CYS A 281 -20.20 -21.61 -21.95
CA CYS A 281 -21.49 -22.08 -22.47
C CYS A 281 -22.40 -20.87 -22.76
N ARG A 282 -22.46 -19.91 -21.82
CA ARG A 282 -23.24 -18.68 -21.99
C ARG A 282 -22.75 -17.83 -23.16
N ALA A 283 -21.43 -17.64 -23.28
CA ALA A 283 -20.87 -16.87 -24.39
C ALA A 283 -21.17 -17.52 -25.75
N THR A 284 -21.15 -18.86 -25.84
CA THR A 284 -21.50 -19.61 -27.05
C THR A 284 -22.95 -19.37 -27.45
N VAL A 285 -23.89 -19.45 -26.50
CA VAL A 285 -25.31 -19.15 -26.75
C VAL A 285 -25.50 -17.70 -27.17
N ASN A 286 -24.90 -16.76 -26.43
CA ASN A 286 -25.07 -15.32 -26.67
C ASN A 286 -24.50 -14.86 -28.02
N ARG A 287 -23.46 -15.51 -28.55
CA ARG A 287 -22.88 -15.18 -29.87
C ARG A 287 -23.87 -15.35 -31.02
N ARG A 288 -24.83 -16.26 -30.88
CA ARG A 288 -25.81 -16.59 -31.92
C ARG A 288 -27.10 -15.77 -31.82
N ARG A 289 -27.20 -14.88 -30.83
CA ARG A 289 -28.44 -14.18 -30.46
C ARG A 289 -28.30 -12.66 -30.61
N ASN A 290 -29.44 -11.99 -30.77
CA ASN A 290 -29.49 -10.52 -30.80
C ASN A 290 -29.13 -9.94 -29.41
N LYS A 291 -28.42 -8.80 -29.35
CA LYS A 291 -27.97 -8.14 -28.11
C LYS A 291 -29.09 -7.95 -27.08
N LYS A 292 -30.32 -7.72 -27.55
CA LYS A 292 -31.53 -7.53 -26.70
C LYS A 292 -31.95 -8.78 -25.92
N TYR A 293 -31.61 -9.97 -26.41
CA TYR A 293 -32.07 -11.27 -25.87
C TYR A 293 -30.90 -12.14 -25.39
N THR A 294 -29.81 -11.51 -24.97
CA THR A 294 -28.65 -12.20 -24.42
C THR A 294 -28.91 -12.62 -22.97
N LEU A 295 -28.50 -13.83 -22.62
CA LEU A 295 -28.48 -14.30 -21.25
C LEU A 295 -27.42 -13.51 -20.47
N LYS A 296 -27.87 -12.80 -19.44
CA LYS A 296 -27.00 -12.07 -18.50
C LYS A 296 -27.10 -12.72 -17.14
N ASN A 297 -25.98 -12.95 -16.47
CA ASN A 297 -26.04 -13.37 -15.07
C ASN A 297 -26.24 -12.15 -14.15
N LEU A 298 -26.38 -12.41 -12.84
CA LEU A 298 -26.50 -11.36 -11.84
C LEU A 298 -25.37 -10.32 -11.95
N TRP A 299 -24.13 -10.78 -12.13
CA TRP A 299 -22.96 -9.90 -12.21
C TRP A 299 -22.96 -9.00 -13.44
N ASP A 300 -23.37 -9.50 -14.60
CA ASP A 300 -23.52 -8.70 -15.82
C ASP A 300 -24.63 -7.66 -15.66
N TRP A 301 -25.72 -8.01 -14.96
CA TRP A 301 -26.81 -7.08 -14.65
C TRP A 301 -26.39 -5.99 -13.68
N MET A 302 -25.54 -6.31 -12.72
CA MET A 302 -24.91 -5.35 -11.81
C MET A 302 -23.73 -4.59 -12.46
N GLU A 303 -23.46 -4.82 -13.76
CA GLU A 303 -22.37 -4.20 -14.52
C GLU A 303 -20.98 -4.45 -13.91
N PHE A 304 -20.78 -5.64 -13.35
CA PHE A 304 -19.48 -6.11 -12.93
C PHE A 304 -18.87 -6.99 -14.03
N PRO A 305 -17.65 -6.68 -14.51
CA PRO A 305 -17.03 -7.44 -15.59
C PRO A 305 -16.65 -8.85 -15.16
N LYS A 306 -16.54 -9.11 -13.85
CA LYS A 306 -16.21 -10.40 -13.25
C LYS A 306 -16.91 -10.52 -11.89
N PRO A 307 -17.24 -11.74 -11.45
CA PRO A 307 -17.76 -11.98 -10.12
C PRO A 307 -16.79 -11.54 -9.01
N ILE A 308 -17.31 -10.88 -7.97
CA ILE A 308 -16.55 -10.41 -6.80
C ILE A 308 -17.05 -11.18 -5.58
N GLY A 309 -16.21 -12.07 -5.06
CA GLY A 309 -16.53 -12.84 -3.85
C GLY A 309 -16.48 -11.95 -2.60
N PRO A 310 -17.37 -12.20 -1.62
CA PRO A 310 -17.31 -11.54 -0.32
C PRO A 310 -15.98 -11.86 0.39
N TYR A 311 -15.57 -10.92 1.23
CA TYR A 311 -14.46 -11.09 2.16
C TYR A 311 -15.01 -11.39 3.55
N SER A 312 -14.33 -12.23 4.31
CA SER A 312 -14.70 -12.57 5.69
C SER A 312 -13.46 -13.05 6.44
N ASP A 313 -13.50 -12.92 7.76
CA ASP A 313 -12.45 -13.34 8.65
C ASP A 313 -12.17 -14.83 8.48
N PHE A 314 -10.89 -15.16 8.44
CA PHE A 314 -10.45 -16.53 8.33
C PHE A 314 -10.77 -17.30 9.61
N SER A 315 -11.33 -18.50 9.47
CA SER A 315 -11.53 -19.42 10.57
C SER A 315 -11.28 -20.85 10.12
N SER A 316 -10.49 -21.57 10.91
CA SER A 316 -10.14 -22.98 10.71
C SER A 316 -11.36 -23.93 10.78
N VAL A 317 -12.47 -23.45 11.34
CA VAL A 317 -13.69 -24.23 11.62
C VAL A 317 -14.48 -24.52 10.33
N TYR A 318 -14.28 -23.74 9.27
CA TYR A 318 -15.06 -23.86 8.04
C TYR A 318 -14.34 -24.66 6.96
N PRO A 319 -15.06 -25.43 6.13
CA PRO A 319 -14.45 -26.26 5.11
C PRO A 319 -13.62 -25.41 4.12
N GLU A 320 -12.39 -25.87 3.84
CA GLU A 320 -11.42 -25.19 2.96
C GLU A 320 -11.98 -24.85 1.57
N ASN A 321 -13.03 -25.53 1.14
CA ASN A 321 -13.68 -25.33 -0.15
C ASN A 321 -14.37 -23.97 -0.27
N ILE A 322 -14.85 -23.37 0.83
CA ILE A 322 -15.55 -22.07 0.80
C ILE A 322 -14.62 -20.95 0.36
N TRP A 323 -13.34 -21.06 0.67
CA TRP A 323 -12.34 -20.03 0.39
C TRP A 323 -11.77 -20.15 -1.03
N LYS A 324 -11.36 -19.03 -1.59
CA LYS A 324 -10.74 -18.99 -2.91
C LYS A 324 -9.28 -19.39 -2.82
N ARG A 325 -8.89 -20.47 -3.50
CA ARG A 325 -7.49 -20.88 -3.61
C ARG A 325 -6.75 -20.15 -4.73
N PHE A 326 -5.49 -19.81 -4.46
CA PHE A 326 -4.52 -19.25 -5.38
C PHE A 326 -3.49 -20.30 -5.73
N LYS A 327 -2.97 -20.29 -6.95
CA LYS A 327 -1.87 -21.19 -7.32
C LYS A 327 -0.56 -20.48 -7.08
N SER A 328 0.36 -21.11 -6.36
CA SER A 328 1.75 -20.69 -6.31
C SER A 328 2.39 -20.84 -7.69
N TYR A 329 3.25 -19.90 -8.07
CA TYR A 329 3.92 -19.94 -9.37
C TYR A 329 5.05 -20.96 -9.42
N ASN A 330 5.68 -21.24 -8.27
CA ASN A 330 6.92 -22.02 -8.22
C ASN A 330 6.67 -23.46 -7.72
N THR A 331 5.76 -23.66 -6.76
CA THR A 331 5.38 -25.00 -6.30
C THR A 331 4.20 -25.60 -7.08
N LEU A 332 3.47 -24.79 -7.86
CA LEU A 332 2.21 -25.14 -8.55
C LEU A 332 1.07 -25.61 -7.63
N GLU A 333 1.32 -25.68 -6.32
CA GLU A 333 0.36 -26.00 -5.27
C GLU A 333 -0.68 -24.90 -5.13
N SER A 334 -1.88 -25.29 -4.67
CA SER A 334 -2.95 -24.35 -4.38
C SER A 334 -2.89 -23.92 -2.91
N SER A 335 -2.62 -22.63 -2.66
CA SER A 335 -2.64 -22.01 -1.34
C SER A 335 -3.90 -21.20 -1.11
N LEU A 336 -4.37 -21.09 0.14
CA LEU A 336 -5.44 -20.16 0.52
C LEU A 336 -4.95 -18.70 0.51
N LEU A 337 -3.67 -18.51 0.88
CA LEU A 337 -3.01 -17.21 0.97
C LEU A 337 -2.27 -16.88 -0.32
N ARG A 338 -2.28 -15.62 -0.73
CA ARG A 338 -1.38 -15.11 -1.78
C ARG A 338 0.00 -14.89 -1.17
N ASN A 339 1.06 -14.89 -1.99
CA ASN A 339 2.41 -14.54 -1.55
C ASN A 339 2.44 -13.18 -0.82
N VAL A 340 1.72 -12.18 -1.32
CA VAL A 340 1.58 -10.88 -0.65
C VAL A 340 0.85 -10.96 0.70
N ASP A 341 -0.10 -11.87 0.87
CA ASP A 341 -0.77 -12.08 2.18
C ASP A 341 0.22 -12.68 3.19
N ILE A 342 1.05 -13.62 2.75
CA ILE A 342 2.12 -14.21 3.57
C ILE A 342 3.12 -13.12 3.99
N LEU A 343 3.60 -12.31 3.05
CA LEU A 343 4.56 -11.23 3.32
C LEU A 343 4.02 -10.16 4.28
N LYS A 344 2.69 -9.94 4.32
CA LYS A 344 2.04 -9.07 5.30
C LYS A 344 2.12 -9.63 6.72
N MET A 345 1.97 -10.94 6.86
CA MET A 345 1.88 -11.61 8.16
C MET A 345 3.26 -11.93 8.75
N ILE A 346 4.28 -12.19 7.92
CA ILE A 346 5.64 -12.52 8.39
C ILE A 346 6.18 -11.56 9.46
N PRO A 347 6.12 -10.21 9.30
CA PRO A 347 6.61 -9.29 10.32
C PRO A 347 5.86 -9.41 11.66
N SER A 348 4.53 -9.57 11.62
CA SER A 348 3.70 -9.78 12.82
C SER A 348 4.07 -11.10 13.51
N TYR A 349 4.18 -12.17 12.73
CA TYR A 349 4.49 -13.51 13.24
C TYR A 349 5.88 -13.56 13.89
N ILE A 350 6.90 -12.97 13.25
CA ILE A 350 8.23 -12.84 13.86
C ILE A 350 8.16 -11.97 15.13
N GLY A 351 7.42 -10.86 15.07
CA GLY A 351 7.25 -9.91 16.18
C GLY A 351 6.70 -10.52 17.48
N ARG A 352 5.99 -11.65 17.42
CA ARG A 352 5.49 -12.37 18.61
C ARG A 352 6.61 -12.90 19.51
N LYS A 353 7.73 -13.32 18.91
CA LYS A 353 8.85 -13.95 19.60
C LYS A 353 10.15 -13.17 19.50
N LEU A 354 10.27 -12.27 18.52
CA LEU A 354 11.49 -11.56 18.21
C LEU A 354 11.22 -10.14 17.71
N ASP A 355 11.73 -9.14 18.44
CA ASP A 355 11.70 -7.75 17.98
C ASP A 355 12.91 -7.43 17.07
N LEU A 356 12.71 -7.59 15.76
CA LEU A 356 13.72 -7.26 14.75
C LEU A 356 14.10 -5.76 14.73
N HIS A 357 13.18 -4.87 15.10
CA HIS A 357 13.46 -3.43 15.14
C HIS A 357 14.41 -3.09 16.29
N TYR A 358 14.23 -3.73 17.46
CA TYR A 358 15.16 -3.61 18.57
C TYR A 358 16.56 -4.13 18.22
N LEU A 359 16.64 -5.32 17.59
CA LEU A 359 17.93 -5.89 17.14
C LEU A 359 18.62 -5.01 16.10
N LYS A 360 17.85 -4.35 15.23
CA LYS A 360 18.36 -3.37 14.27
C LYS A 360 18.87 -2.10 14.95
N ALA A 361 18.15 -1.58 15.95
CA ALA A 361 18.59 -0.43 16.74
C ALA A 361 19.91 -0.72 17.50
N LYS A 362 20.11 -1.98 17.91
CA LYS A 362 21.34 -2.47 18.54
C LYS A 362 22.44 -2.88 17.54
N LYS A 363 22.24 -2.68 16.23
CA LYS A 363 23.21 -2.99 15.15
C LYS A 363 23.63 -4.47 15.04
N ILE A 364 22.84 -5.39 15.61
CA ILE A 364 23.06 -6.84 15.43
C ILE A 364 22.53 -7.26 14.06
N VAL A 365 21.26 -6.92 13.82
CA VAL A 365 20.65 -7.03 12.49
C VAL A 365 20.95 -5.72 11.77
N LYS A 366 21.56 -5.81 10.60
CA LYS A 366 21.82 -4.64 9.77
C LYS A 366 20.53 -4.16 9.11
N GLU A 367 19.82 -5.08 8.46
CA GLU A 367 18.57 -4.82 7.74
C GLU A 367 17.73 -6.09 7.64
N PHE A 368 16.43 -5.94 7.40
CA PHE A 368 15.52 -7.03 7.09
C PHE A 368 14.44 -6.55 6.11
N TYR A 369 14.09 -7.36 5.10
CA TYR A 369 13.18 -6.96 4.03
C TYR A 369 12.63 -8.16 3.26
N PRO A 370 11.45 -8.04 2.63
CA PRO A 370 10.92 -9.06 1.75
C PRO A 370 11.74 -9.11 0.45
N LEU A 371 11.89 -10.31 -0.12
CA LEU A 371 12.64 -10.50 -1.35
C LEU A 371 11.77 -10.28 -2.59
N HIS A 372 12.38 -9.76 -3.65
CA HIS A 372 11.75 -9.72 -4.96
C HIS A 372 11.65 -11.13 -5.54
N ASN A 373 10.42 -11.57 -5.83
CA ASN A 373 10.20 -12.76 -6.62
C ASN A 373 10.38 -12.43 -8.12
N PHE A 374 11.47 -12.92 -8.73
CA PHE A 374 11.79 -12.69 -10.14
C PHE A 374 10.77 -13.32 -11.10
N TYR A 375 10.14 -14.45 -10.72
CA TYR A 375 9.11 -15.10 -11.53
C TYR A 375 7.83 -14.27 -11.61
N GLU A 376 7.37 -13.70 -10.48
CA GLU A 376 6.19 -12.83 -10.47
C GLU A 376 6.42 -11.52 -11.26
N LEU A 377 7.64 -11.00 -11.24
CA LEU A 377 8.03 -9.79 -11.98
C LEU A 377 8.18 -10.04 -13.49
N ASN A 378 9.02 -10.99 -13.87
CA ASN A 378 9.46 -11.24 -15.25
C ASN A 378 8.60 -12.26 -16.00
N GLY A 379 7.91 -13.15 -15.29
CA GLY A 379 7.08 -14.22 -15.83
C GLY A 379 7.73 -15.15 -16.87
N LYS A 380 9.07 -15.16 -16.90
CA LYS A 380 9.92 -16.09 -17.66
C LYS A 380 10.88 -16.77 -16.70
N LEU A 381 11.00 -18.10 -16.79
CA LEU A 381 12.19 -18.84 -16.36
C LEU A 381 13.30 -18.59 -17.40
N ASN A 382 14.56 -18.42 -17.00
CA ASN A 382 15.66 -18.39 -17.96
C ASN A 382 15.76 -19.76 -18.65
N LYS A 383 16.16 -19.82 -19.92
CA LYS A 383 16.27 -21.09 -20.67
C LYS A 383 17.16 -22.15 -19.97
N SER A 384 18.13 -21.73 -19.16
CA SER A 384 18.96 -22.60 -18.32
C SER A 384 18.22 -23.23 -17.15
N ASP A 385 17.19 -22.53 -16.64
CA ASP A 385 16.36 -22.99 -15.53
C ASP A 385 15.20 -23.84 -16.07
N VAL A 386 14.76 -23.53 -17.29
CA VAL A 386 13.77 -24.29 -18.05
C VAL A 386 14.29 -25.68 -18.42
N SER A 387 15.56 -25.87 -18.81
CA SER A 387 16.06 -27.21 -19.18
C SER A 387 16.09 -28.21 -18.01
N MET A 388 16.16 -27.72 -16.77
CA MET A 388 16.05 -28.58 -15.57
C MET A 388 14.58 -28.81 -15.17
N PHE A 389 13.67 -27.90 -15.54
CA PHE A 389 12.23 -27.95 -15.27
C PHE A 389 11.40 -28.66 -16.37
N GLU A 390 11.87 -28.68 -17.63
CA GLU A 390 11.17 -29.26 -18.77
C GLU A 390 11.10 -30.79 -18.70
N ASP A 391 12.07 -31.46 -18.06
CA ASP A 391 12.03 -32.92 -17.85
C ASP A 391 10.96 -33.37 -16.85
N TYR A 392 10.42 -32.48 -16.02
CA TYR A 392 9.44 -32.81 -14.96
C TYR A 392 8.02 -32.32 -15.24
N CYS A 393 7.82 -31.43 -16.20
CA CYS A 393 6.54 -30.76 -16.45
C CYS A 393 6.10 -30.85 -17.91
N GLU A 394 5.95 -32.08 -18.43
CA GLU A 394 5.27 -32.27 -19.71
C GLU A 394 3.81 -31.78 -19.64
N GLY A 395 3.50 -30.71 -20.38
CA GLY A 395 2.11 -30.33 -20.70
C GLY A 395 1.54 -29.08 -20.03
N VAL A 396 2.24 -28.42 -19.10
CA VAL A 396 1.70 -27.22 -18.43
C VAL A 396 2.07 -25.93 -19.18
N LYS A 397 1.12 -25.39 -19.96
CA LYS A 397 1.23 -24.04 -20.53
C LYS A 397 1.20 -22.98 -19.42
N ILE A 398 2.36 -22.59 -18.90
CA ILE A 398 2.50 -21.43 -18.01
C ILE A 398 2.07 -20.18 -18.79
N LYS A 399 0.89 -19.64 -18.49
CA LYS A 399 0.40 -18.41 -19.10
C LYS A 399 1.26 -17.24 -18.60
N LYS A 400 2.18 -16.75 -19.45
CA LYS A 400 2.95 -15.50 -19.27
C LYS A 400 2.03 -14.38 -18.77
N LYS A 401 2.17 -14.02 -17.50
CA LYS A 401 1.40 -12.96 -16.85
C LYS A 401 2.36 -12.08 -16.05
N ASP A 402 3.31 -11.50 -16.75
CA ASP A 402 4.44 -10.75 -16.20
C ASP A 402 3.97 -9.36 -15.73
N LEU A 403 4.41 -8.90 -14.55
CA LEU A 403 4.13 -7.54 -14.08
C LEU A 403 4.85 -6.53 -14.96
N ILE A 404 6.14 -6.72 -15.23
CA ILE A 404 6.97 -5.81 -16.02
C ILE A 404 6.40 -5.64 -17.43
N PHE A 405 6.06 -6.73 -18.11
CA PHE A 405 5.52 -6.65 -19.47
C PHE A 405 4.18 -5.90 -19.52
N LYS A 406 3.28 -6.13 -18.55
CA LYS A 406 1.97 -5.47 -18.54
C LYS A 406 2.00 -4.05 -17.99
N TRP A 407 2.99 -3.74 -17.16
CA TRP A 407 3.20 -2.39 -16.63
C TRP A 407 4.06 -1.55 -17.57
N ASN A 408 4.61 -2.15 -18.62
CA ASN A 408 5.22 -1.45 -19.75
C ASN A 408 4.14 -0.78 -20.63
N ASN A 409 3.51 0.24 -20.05
CA ASN A 409 2.58 1.10 -20.75
C ASN A 409 3.34 2.06 -21.66
N LYS A 410 2.77 2.35 -22.84
CA LYS A 410 3.19 3.50 -23.66
C LYS A 410 3.18 4.76 -22.79
N PHE A 411 4.08 5.70 -23.04
CA PHE A 411 4.26 6.92 -22.24
C PHE A 411 2.94 7.67 -21.94
N PHE A 412 2.04 7.78 -22.93
CA PHE A 412 0.73 8.44 -22.79
C PHE A 412 -0.40 7.56 -22.25
N ASN A 413 -0.14 6.29 -21.93
CA ASN A 413 -1.17 5.37 -21.46
C ASN A 413 -1.21 5.31 -19.93
N THR A 414 -2.15 6.05 -19.37
CA THR A 414 -2.48 6.11 -17.94
C THR A 414 -3.25 4.88 -17.44
N ASN A 415 -3.71 3.96 -18.30
CA ASN A 415 -4.43 2.76 -17.87
C ASN A 415 -3.48 1.71 -17.29
N LEU A 416 -3.24 1.78 -15.97
CA LEU A 416 -2.28 0.93 -15.26
C LEU A 416 -2.88 -0.44 -14.88
N PRO A 417 -2.05 -1.51 -14.82
CA PRO A 417 -2.48 -2.84 -14.38
C PRO A 417 -2.61 -2.91 -12.84
N LEU A 418 -3.51 -2.12 -12.25
CA LEU A 418 -3.69 -1.96 -10.79
C LEU A 418 -3.81 -3.29 -10.05
N GLY A 419 -4.60 -4.23 -10.58
CA GLY A 419 -4.79 -5.55 -9.96
C GLY A 419 -3.53 -6.42 -9.91
N LYS A 420 -2.50 -6.14 -10.73
CA LYS A 420 -1.19 -6.80 -10.63
C LYS A 420 -0.24 -6.07 -9.71
N ILE A 421 -0.22 -4.73 -9.78
CA ILE A 421 0.59 -3.89 -8.88
C ILE A 421 0.20 -4.21 -7.43
N ARG A 422 -1.10 -4.22 -7.13
CA ARG A 422 -1.64 -4.64 -5.84
C ARG A 422 -1.17 -6.03 -5.42
N LYS A 423 -1.24 -6.99 -6.33
CA LYS A 423 -0.88 -8.39 -6.04
C LYS A 423 0.60 -8.59 -5.72
N TYR A 424 1.45 -7.62 -6.01
CA TYR A 424 2.89 -7.72 -5.80
C TYR A 424 3.40 -6.78 -4.69
N TYR A 425 2.93 -5.52 -4.69
CA TYR A 425 3.35 -4.46 -3.78
C TYR A 425 2.34 -4.14 -2.66
N GLY A 426 1.15 -4.76 -2.68
CA GLY A 426 0.08 -4.48 -1.71
C GLY A 426 -0.88 -3.36 -2.13
N GLU A 427 -1.92 -3.18 -1.34
CA GLU A 427 -3.05 -2.29 -1.61
C GLU A 427 -2.66 -0.82 -1.50
N LYS A 428 -1.81 -0.43 -0.56
CA LYS A 428 -1.39 0.97 -0.35
C LYS A 428 -0.69 1.57 -1.58
N ILE A 429 0.33 0.89 -2.11
CA ILE A 429 1.00 1.27 -3.37
C ILE A 429 0.04 1.14 -4.57
N GLY A 430 -0.87 0.15 -4.54
CA GLY A 430 -1.94 0.02 -5.53
C GLY A 430 -2.86 1.25 -5.59
N LEU A 431 -3.23 1.82 -4.43
CA LEU A 431 -4.03 3.04 -4.34
C LEU A 431 -3.26 4.26 -4.84
N TYR A 432 -1.97 4.38 -4.53
CA TYR A 432 -1.11 5.44 -5.06
C TYR A 432 -1.17 5.51 -6.60
N PHE A 433 -0.84 4.42 -7.29
CA PHE A 433 -0.89 4.40 -8.75
C PHE A 433 -2.31 4.57 -9.31
N ALA A 434 -3.34 4.13 -8.58
CA ALA A 434 -4.72 4.39 -8.97
C ALA A 434 -5.06 5.89 -8.91
N PHE A 435 -4.58 6.60 -7.88
CA PHE A 435 -4.78 8.04 -7.73
C PHE A 435 -4.04 8.81 -8.81
N VAL A 436 -2.75 8.55 -9.01
CA VAL A 436 -1.93 9.24 -10.03
C VAL A 436 -2.48 9.03 -11.44
N SER A 437 -2.93 7.81 -11.75
CA SER A 437 -3.59 7.50 -13.01
C SER A 437 -4.88 8.32 -13.22
N LEU A 438 -5.73 8.41 -12.19
CA LEU A 438 -6.95 9.21 -12.24
C LEU A 438 -6.62 10.70 -12.40
N TYR A 439 -5.63 11.19 -11.65
CA TYR A 439 -5.18 12.57 -11.68
C TYR A 439 -4.70 12.97 -13.09
N GLY A 440 -3.84 12.17 -13.71
CA GLY A 440 -3.39 12.39 -15.09
C GLY A 440 -4.54 12.39 -16.10
N ASN A 441 -5.51 11.47 -15.96
CA ASN A 441 -6.68 11.42 -16.84
C ASN A 441 -7.56 12.67 -16.77
N PHE A 442 -7.79 13.21 -15.57
CA PHE A 442 -8.56 14.44 -15.40
C PHE A 442 -7.83 15.67 -15.92
N LEU A 443 -6.50 15.69 -15.91
CA LEU A 443 -5.70 16.80 -16.43
C LEU A 443 -5.52 16.80 -17.95
N ALA A 444 -5.84 15.70 -18.64
CA ALA A 444 -5.70 15.61 -20.09
C ALA A 444 -6.53 16.69 -20.82
N VAL A 445 -7.80 16.90 -20.46
CA VAL A 445 -8.64 17.93 -21.09
C VAL A 445 -8.23 19.36 -20.69
N PRO A 446 -8.03 19.67 -19.40
CA PRO A 446 -7.50 20.97 -18.97
C PRO A 446 -6.16 21.35 -19.59
N SER A 447 -5.30 20.40 -19.91
CA SER A 447 -4.03 20.68 -20.57
C SER A 447 -4.22 21.32 -21.95
N ILE A 448 -5.18 20.84 -22.74
CA ILE A 448 -5.50 21.35 -24.07
C ILE A 448 -6.14 22.73 -23.96
N VAL A 449 -7.11 22.88 -23.05
CA VAL A 449 -7.79 24.16 -22.81
C VAL A 449 -6.78 25.20 -22.31
N GLY A 450 -5.91 24.83 -21.38
CA GLY A 450 -4.87 25.71 -20.81
C GLY A 450 -3.88 26.21 -21.86
N ILE A 451 -3.47 25.37 -22.82
CA ILE A 451 -2.65 25.81 -23.96
C ILE A 451 -3.40 26.85 -24.80
N GLY A 452 -4.68 26.60 -25.10
CA GLY A 452 -5.50 27.53 -25.88
C GLY A 452 -5.64 28.89 -25.19
N VAL A 453 -5.93 28.90 -23.89
CA VAL A 453 -6.00 30.11 -23.08
C VAL A 453 -4.65 30.84 -23.06
N PHE A 454 -3.55 30.09 -22.89
CA PHE A 454 -2.21 30.66 -22.88
C PHE A 454 -1.82 31.33 -24.21
N ILE A 455 -2.14 30.72 -25.35
CA ILE A 455 -1.87 31.32 -26.67
C ILE A 455 -2.62 32.65 -26.81
N ILE A 456 -3.90 32.67 -26.44
CA ILE A 456 -4.72 33.90 -26.50
C ILE A 456 -4.16 34.97 -25.57
N GLN A 457 -3.77 34.61 -24.35
CA GLN A 457 -3.13 35.53 -23.40
C GLN A 457 -1.84 36.17 -23.95
N ARG A 458 -1.09 35.46 -24.80
CA ARG A 458 0.16 35.98 -25.40
C ARG A 458 -0.05 36.78 -26.67
N MET A 459 -1.19 36.58 -27.35
CA MET A 459 -1.55 37.34 -28.55
C MET A 459 -2.16 38.70 -28.25
N TYR A 460 -2.88 38.84 -27.12
CA TYR A 460 -3.61 40.06 -26.77
C TYR A 460 -3.04 40.73 -25.52
N THR A 461 -3.30 42.03 -25.35
CA THR A 461 -2.91 42.76 -24.14
C THR A 461 -3.74 42.30 -22.93
N PRO A 462 -3.19 42.36 -21.70
CA PRO A 462 -3.90 41.89 -20.50
C PRO A 462 -5.17 42.70 -20.17
N TYR A 463 -5.26 43.93 -20.68
CA TYR A 463 -6.43 44.82 -20.52
C TYR A 463 -7.57 44.51 -21.49
N TYR A 464 -7.36 43.60 -22.45
CA TYR A 464 -8.38 43.26 -23.42
C TYR A 464 -9.48 42.42 -22.77
N TYR A 465 -10.74 42.84 -22.92
CA TYR A 465 -11.89 42.25 -22.22
C TYR A 465 -12.02 40.73 -22.44
N ILE A 466 -11.65 40.23 -23.63
CA ILE A 466 -11.68 38.79 -23.93
C ILE A 466 -10.71 38.02 -23.01
N VAL A 467 -9.53 38.56 -22.74
CA VAL A 467 -8.52 37.92 -21.88
C VAL A 467 -9.02 37.84 -20.44
N ILE A 468 -9.64 38.91 -19.93
CA ILE A 468 -10.20 38.95 -18.57
C ILE A 468 -11.32 37.91 -18.40
N ILE A 469 -12.25 37.85 -19.35
CA ILE A 469 -13.35 36.88 -19.35
C ILE A 469 -12.80 35.46 -19.42
N LEU A 470 -11.84 35.21 -20.31
CA LEU A 470 -11.23 33.90 -20.50
C LEU A 470 -10.49 33.41 -19.25
N ASN A 471 -9.76 34.29 -18.56
CA ASN A 471 -9.06 33.97 -17.31
C ASN A 471 -10.03 33.63 -16.20
N THR A 472 -11.12 34.39 -16.08
CA THR A 472 -12.17 34.15 -15.08
C THR A 472 -12.86 32.81 -15.34
N PHE A 473 -13.20 32.54 -16.61
CA PHE A 473 -13.77 31.25 -17.02
C PHE A 473 -12.81 30.09 -16.72
N TYR A 474 -11.54 30.22 -17.09
CA TYR A 474 -10.53 29.20 -16.86
C TYR A 474 -10.33 28.91 -15.37
N SER A 475 -10.37 29.92 -14.52
CA SER A 475 -10.29 29.74 -13.06
C SER A 475 -11.46 28.91 -12.52
N ILE A 476 -12.69 29.23 -12.92
CA ILE A 476 -13.87 28.49 -12.49
C ILE A 476 -13.80 27.06 -13.04
N TYR A 477 -13.42 26.90 -14.30
CA TYR A 477 -13.22 25.61 -14.94
C TYR A 477 -12.20 24.75 -14.16
N MET A 478 -11.02 25.29 -13.83
CA MET A 478 -10.01 24.57 -13.06
C MET A 478 -10.49 24.19 -11.67
N ALA A 479 -11.20 25.08 -10.97
CA ALA A 479 -11.81 24.76 -9.68
C ALA A 479 -12.85 23.63 -9.80
N THR A 480 -13.68 23.63 -10.84
CA THR A 480 -14.66 22.55 -11.08
C THR A 480 -13.98 21.20 -11.37
N ILE A 481 -12.90 21.21 -12.16
CA ILE A 481 -12.14 20.00 -12.49
C ILE A 481 -11.44 19.45 -11.25
N ALA A 482 -10.85 20.31 -10.42
CA ALA A 482 -10.19 19.93 -9.19
C ALA A 482 -11.17 19.26 -8.20
N ILE A 483 -12.35 19.84 -7.99
CA ILE A 483 -13.38 19.27 -7.10
C ILE A 483 -13.93 17.96 -7.66
N THR A 484 -14.28 17.92 -8.95
CA THR A 484 -14.81 16.70 -9.59
C THR A 484 -13.79 15.56 -9.60
N LEU A 485 -12.50 15.85 -9.76
CA LEU A 485 -11.42 14.87 -9.60
C LEU A 485 -11.45 14.25 -8.19
N LEU A 486 -11.53 15.07 -7.13
CA LEU A 486 -11.51 14.57 -5.76
C LEU A 486 -12.76 13.75 -5.40
N GLU A 487 -13.95 14.18 -5.82
CA GLU A 487 -15.18 13.41 -5.56
C GLU A 487 -15.20 12.11 -6.37
N MET A 488 -14.72 12.13 -7.61
CA MET A 488 -14.56 10.92 -8.42
C MET A 488 -13.48 9.99 -7.85
N TRP A 489 -12.43 10.54 -7.22
CA TRP A 489 -11.45 9.75 -6.49
C TRP A 489 -12.06 9.07 -5.28
N LYS A 490 -12.81 9.76 -4.41
CA LYS A 490 -13.50 9.13 -3.27
C LYS A 490 -14.37 7.95 -3.71
N ARG A 491 -15.11 8.14 -4.80
CA ARG A 491 -15.93 7.10 -5.41
C ARG A 491 -15.12 5.93 -5.96
N LYS A 492 -13.98 6.21 -6.61
CA LYS A 492 -13.09 5.17 -7.13
C LYS A 492 -12.38 4.42 -6.00
N GLN A 493 -11.90 5.11 -4.98
CA GLN A 493 -11.24 4.57 -3.79
C GLN A 493 -12.19 3.61 -3.05
N SER A 494 -13.42 4.02 -2.79
CA SER A 494 -14.43 3.16 -2.15
C SER A 494 -14.72 1.90 -2.97
N SER A 495 -14.80 2.04 -4.30
CA SER A 495 -14.97 0.90 -5.20
C SER A 495 -13.80 -0.09 -5.11
N LEU A 496 -12.56 0.42 -5.04
CA LEU A 496 -11.36 -0.40 -4.90
C LEU A 496 -11.28 -1.05 -3.52
N ALA A 497 -11.59 -0.34 -2.43
CA ALA A 497 -11.60 -0.90 -1.09
C ALA A 497 -12.54 -2.11 -0.97
N ILE A 498 -13.72 -2.04 -1.59
CA ILE A 498 -14.70 -3.14 -1.63
C ILE A 498 -14.21 -4.30 -2.51
N GLU A 499 -13.72 -4.01 -3.71
CA GLU A 499 -13.13 -5.03 -4.60
C GLU A 499 -11.93 -5.73 -3.96
N TRP A 500 -11.25 -5.04 -3.05
CA TRP A 500 -10.01 -5.48 -2.46
C TRP A 500 -10.18 -6.10 -1.08
N GLY A 501 -11.35 -5.99 -0.45
CA GLY A 501 -11.57 -6.49 0.90
C GLY A 501 -10.76 -5.68 1.91
N GLN A 502 -10.81 -4.36 1.81
CA GLN A 502 -10.12 -3.40 2.70
C GLN A 502 -11.10 -2.44 3.35
N THR A 503 -12.39 -2.81 3.44
CA THR A 503 -13.44 -1.96 4.02
C THR A 503 -13.23 -1.70 5.50
N ASP A 504 -12.76 -2.72 6.22
CA ASP A 504 -12.70 -2.77 7.68
C ASP A 504 -11.26 -2.70 8.21
N PHE A 505 -10.29 -2.49 7.31
CA PHE A 505 -8.85 -2.49 7.62
C PHE A 505 -8.44 -1.57 8.79
N GLU A 506 -9.04 -0.39 8.92
CA GLU A 506 -8.69 0.57 9.98
C GLU A 506 -9.10 0.10 11.38
N GLU A 507 -10.11 -0.77 11.49
CA GLU A 507 -10.57 -1.35 12.76
C GLU A 507 -9.65 -2.48 13.23
N ASP A 508 -9.02 -3.17 12.28
CA ASP A 508 -8.16 -4.35 12.50
C ASP A 508 -6.67 -3.99 12.69
N GLU A 509 -6.31 -2.71 12.75
CA GLU A 509 -4.90 -2.29 12.85
C GLU A 509 -4.28 -2.62 14.22
N VAL A 510 -3.22 -3.42 14.19
CA VAL A 510 -2.44 -3.73 15.39
C VAL A 510 -1.74 -2.50 15.97
N PRO A 511 -1.66 -2.36 17.31
CA PRO A 511 -0.93 -1.27 17.93
C PRO A 511 0.56 -1.37 17.61
N ARG A 512 1.20 -0.23 17.44
CA ARG A 512 2.63 -0.16 17.13
C ARG A 512 3.47 -0.71 18.29
N PRO A 513 4.60 -1.38 18.03
CA PRO A 513 5.49 -1.88 19.09
C PRO A 513 6.01 -0.78 20.03
N GLN A 514 6.09 0.46 19.53
CA GLN A 514 6.59 1.62 20.29
C GLN A 514 5.51 2.27 21.16
N PHE A 515 4.24 1.86 21.02
CA PHE A 515 3.12 2.43 21.74
C PHE A 515 3.18 2.05 23.22
N LYS A 516 3.19 3.07 24.09
CA LYS A 516 3.29 2.88 25.54
C LYS A 516 1.96 3.13 26.21
N GLY A 517 1.56 2.26 27.14
CA GLY A 517 0.33 2.41 27.90
C GLY A 517 0.27 1.51 29.12
N LYS A 518 -0.87 1.53 29.80
CA LYS A 518 -1.21 0.58 30.87
C LYS A 518 -2.09 -0.50 30.28
N LEU A 519 -1.83 -1.76 30.64
CA LEU A 519 -2.71 -2.86 30.28
C LEU A 519 -4.08 -2.67 30.93
N ARG A 520 -5.13 -2.87 30.15
CA ARG A 520 -6.52 -2.94 30.61
C ARG A 520 -7.27 -3.97 29.76
N ARG A 521 -8.42 -4.42 30.27
CA ARG A 521 -9.38 -5.16 29.45
C ARG A 521 -10.06 -4.21 28.46
N SER A 522 -10.07 -4.55 27.18
CA SER A 522 -10.74 -3.78 26.14
C SER A 522 -12.25 -3.78 26.35
N PRO A 523 -12.92 -2.62 26.25
CA PRO A 523 -14.38 -2.54 26.36
C PRO A 523 -15.10 -2.96 25.07
N ILE A 524 -14.40 -3.13 23.94
CA ILE A 524 -15.02 -3.38 22.62
C ILE A 524 -14.98 -4.88 22.29
N ASN A 525 -13.79 -5.47 22.27
CA ASN A 525 -13.54 -6.86 21.88
C ASN A 525 -13.19 -7.77 23.07
N ASP A 526 -13.28 -7.26 24.30
CA ASP A 526 -13.03 -8.01 25.53
C ASP A 526 -11.59 -8.52 25.73
N ASP A 527 -10.64 -8.06 24.90
CA ASP A 527 -9.22 -8.40 24.99
C ASP A 527 -8.64 -8.09 26.37
N LEU A 528 -8.03 -9.07 27.02
CA LEU A 528 -7.52 -8.96 28.38
C LEU A 528 -6.26 -8.08 28.51
N GLU A 529 -5.54 -7.88 27.40
CA GLU A 529 -4.21 -7.25 27.37
C GLU A 529 -4.15 -6.00 26.46
N GLU A 530 -5.24 -5.25 26.34
CA GLU A 530 -5.25 -4.00 25.57
C GLU A 530 -4.32 -2.96 26.22
N ILE A 531 -3.33 -2.48 25.47
CA ILE A 531 -2.48 -1.36 25.90
C ILE A 531 -3.31 -0.07 25.79
N TYR A 532 -3.53 0.63 26.91
CA TYR A 532 -4.31 1.86 26.96
C TYR A 532 -3.48 3.09 27.33
N TYR A 533 -3.70 4.17 26.59
CA TYR A 533 -3.13 5.49 26.87
C TYR A 533 -4.23 6.55 27.07
N PRO A 534 -4.21 7.33 28.18
CA PRO A 534 -5.23 8.34 28.46
C PRO A 534 -5.30 9.45 27.39
N GLN A 535 -6.50 9.68 26.85
CA GLN A 535 -6.73 10.70 25.81
C GLN A 535 -6.46 12.14 26.29
N SER A 536 -6.63 12.45 27.57
CA SER A 536 -6.32 13.77 28.13
C SER A 536 -4.83 14.10 28.05
N LYS A 537 -3.97 13.12 28.38
CA LYS A 537 -2.51 13.26 28.24
C LYS A 537 -2.12 13.38 26.78
N ARG A 538 -2.72 12.58 25.90
CA ARG A 538 -2.47 12.64 24.45
C ARG A 538 -2.81 14.01 23.87
N ARG A 539 -3.96 14.58 24.25
CA ARG A 539 -4.38 15.92 23.82
C ARG A 539 -3.37 17.01 24.19
N VAL A 540 -2.76 16.94 25.37
CA VAL A 540 -1.71 17.91 25.77
C VAL A 540 -0.51 17.83 24.84
N PHE A 541 -0.03 16.61 24.52
CA PHE A 541 1.08 16.45 23.58
C PHE A 541 0.73 16.88 22.15
N TYR A 542 -0.51 16.66 21.69
CA TYR A 542 -0.97 17.19 20.40
C TYR A 542 -0.95 18.72 20.35
N VAL A 543 -1.43 19.38 21.41
CA VAL A 543 -1.41 20.85 21.48
C VAL A 543 0.02 21.37 21.50
N ILE A 544 0.92 20.74 22.27
CA ILE A 544 2.35 21.09 22.28
C ILE A 544 2.95 20.89 20.88
N GLY A 545 2.69 19.74 20.24
CA GLY A 545 3.15 19.43 18.89
C GLY A 545 2.71 20.50 17.89
N MET A 546 1.43 20.86 17.89
CA MET A 546 0.87 21.92 17.04
C MET A 546 1.50 23.29 17.32
N LEU A 547 1.67 23.68 18.59
CA LEU A 547 2.29 24.95 18.95
C LEU A 547 3.75 25.04 18.48
N VAL A 548 4.53 23.97 18.64
CA VAL A 548 5.92 23.92 18.16
C VAL A 548 5.97 23.98 16.63
N THR A 549 5.10 23.24 15.94
CA THR A 549 5.00 23.31 14.48
C THR A 549 4.62 24.72 14.01
N CYS A 550 3.60 25.34 14.59
CA CYS A 550 3.22 26.72 14.29
C CYS A 550 4.35 27.72 14.55
N PHE A 551 5.09 27.56 15.66
CA PHE A 551 6.25 28.41 15.97
C PHE A 551 7.34 28.33 14.89
N ILE A 552 7.70 27.11 14.45
CA ILE A 552 8.69 26.94 13.37
C ILE A 552 8.19 27.55 12.06
N LEU A 553 6.91 27.36 11.71
CA LEU A 553 6.31 27.97 10.52
C LEU A 553 6.40 29.50 10.54
N LEU A 554 6.04 30.12 11.67
CA LEU A 554 6.14 31.57 11.84
C LEU A 554 7.58 32.06 11.74
N LEU A 555 8.53 31.30 12.29
CA LEU A 555 9.95 31.62 12.22
C LEU A 555 10.45 31.56 10.77
N VAL A 556 10.10 30.52 10.01
CA VAL A 556 10.38 30.41 8.57
C VAL A 556 9.85 31.63 7.82
N LEU A 557 8.57 31.94 7.97
CA LEU A 557 7.93 33.08 7.30
C LEU A 557 8.60 34.41 7.70
N SER A 558 8.94 34.59 8.97
CA SER A 558 9.61 35.79 9.47
C SER A 558 11.01 35.95 8.85
N THR A 559 11.79 34.86 8.77
CA THR A 559 13.12 34.88 8.14
C THR A 559 13.03 35.17 6.64
N LEU A 560 12.03 34.60 5.95
CA LEU A 560 11.76 34.90 4.54
C LEU A 560 11.43 36.39 4.34
N SER A 561 10.50 36.93 5.13
CA SER A 561 10.17 38.36 5.11
C SER A 561 11.41 39.22 5.41
N GLY A 562 12.26 38.80 6.34
CA GLY A 562 13.53 39.46 6.64
C GLY A 562 14.49 39.50 5.44
N ILE A 563 14.63 38.39 4.70
CA ILE A 563 15.46 38.33 3.48
C ILE A 563 14.90 39.24 2.40
N LEU A 564 13.57 39.32 2.26
CA LEU A 564 12.92 40.21 1.30
C LEU A 564 13.15 41.69 1.65
N ILE A 565 13.03 42.06 2.93
CA ILE A 565 13.34 43.42 3.41
C ILE A 565 14.82 43.75 3.17
N LEU A 566 15.73 42.81 3.47
CA LEU A 566 17.16 42.97 3.26
C LEU A 566 17.48 43.22 1.78
N ARG A 567 16.83 42.47 0.87
CA ARG A 567 16.97 42.66 -0.57
C ARG A 567 16.67 44.10 -0.97
N ARG A 568 15.57 44.67 -0.49
CA ARG A 568 15.20 46.06 -0.77
C ARG A 568 16.25 47.05 -0.27
N GLN A 569 16.75 46.86 0.94
CA GLN A 569 17.77 47.77 1.51
C GLN A 569 19.09 47.71 0.73
N LEU A 570 19.47 46.53 0.26
CA LEU A 570 20.71 46.29 -0.46
C LEU A 570 20.65 46.65 -1.95
N ALA A 571 19.46 46.67 -2.56
CA ALA A 571 19.27 46.95 -3.99
C ALA A 571 19.94 48.26 -4.45
N ASN A 572 19.92 49.29 -3.60
CA ASN A 572 20.55 50.59 -3.91
C ASN A 572 22.06 50.62 -3.61
N ASN A 573 22.53 49.79 -2.67
CA ASN A 573 23.91 49.84 -2.15
C ASN A 573 24.88 48.89 -2.87
N LEU A 574 24.37 47.83 -3.51
CA LEU A 574 25.16 46.77 -4.17
C LEU A 574 25.03 46.77 -5.70
N MET A 575 24.63 47.90 -6.29
CA MET A 575 24.67 48.11 -7.74
C MET A 575 26.11 48.35 -8.20
N VAL A 576 26.72 47.35 -8.85
CA VAL A 576 28.08 47.43 -9.40
C VAL A 576 28.01 47.14 -10.90
N TYR A 577 28.47 48.09 -11.74
CA TYR A 577 28.37 48.02 -13.21
C TYR A 577 26.95 47.80 -13.76
N GLY A 578 25.92 48.31 -13.08
CA GLY A 578 24.52 48.15 -13.51
C GLY A 578 23.94 46.74 -13.27
N ILE A 579 24.68 45.86 -12.60
CA ILE A 579 24.21 44.54 -12.17
C ILE A 579 23.85 44.61 -10.68
N ASP A 580 22.61 44.20 -10.36
CA ASP A 580 22.13 44.11 -8.98
C ASP A 580 22.59 42.80 -8.32
N PHE A 581 23.70 42.86 -7.58
CA PHE A 581 24.20 41.72 -6.82
C PHE A 581 23.34 41.36 -5.59
N SER A 582 22.45 42.26 -5.15
CA SER A 582 21.59 42.03 -3.98
C SER A 582 20.61 40.87 -4.21
N GLY A 583 20.08 40.74 -5.43
CA GLY A 583 19.17 39.66 -5.81
C GLY A 583 19.83 38.28 -5.78
N ILE A 584 21.08 38.17 -6.22
CA ILE A 584 21.85 36.91 -6.20
C ILE A 584 22.15 36.51 -4.76
N LEU A 585 22.67 37.45 -3.96
CA LEU A 585 22.99 37.20 -2.55
C LEU A 585 21.75 36.75 -1.75
N CYS A 586 20.63 37.45 -1.90
CA CYS A 586 19.38 37.11 -1.20
C CYS A 586 18.80 35.76 -1.66
N SER A 587 18.95 35.41 -2.95
CA SER A 587 18.52 34.10 -3.46
C SER A 587 19.35 32.96 -2.89
N ILE A 588 20.67 33.14 -2.74
CA ILE A 588 21.56 32.18 -2.07
C ILE A 588 21.19 32.05 -0.59
N MET A 589 20.99 33.18 0.10
CA MET A 589 20.58 33.17 1.51
C MET A 589 19.24 32.45 1.70
N ASN A 590 18.27 32.67 0.81
CA ASN A 590 16.98 31.98 0.83
C ASN A 590 17.15 30.47 0.60
N ALA A 591 17.98 30.06 -0.36
CA ALA A 591 18.26 28.64 -0.61
C ALA A 591 18.92 27.96 0.61
N VAL A 592 19.90 28.61 1.25
CA VAL A 592 20.54 28.11 2.48
C VAL A 592 19.54 28.03 3.62
N GLN A 593 18.71 29.06 3.80
CA GLN A 593 17.66 29.12 4.82
C GLN A 593 16.70 27.92 4.69
N ILE A 594 16.19 27.64 3.49
CA ILE A 594 15.29 26.52 3.23
C ILE A 594 15.96 25.19 3.62
N GLN A 595 17.21 24.96 3.24
CA GLN A 595 17.93 23.72 3.55
C GLN A 595 18.15 23.52 5.06
N VAL A 596 18.51 24.59 5.77
CA VAL A 596 18.70 24.55 7.23
C VAL A 596 17.39 24.23 7.94
N PHE A 597 16.28 24.88 7.57
CA PHE A 597 14.98 24.60 8.19
C PHE A 597 14.45 23.22 7.84
N ASN A 598 14.64 22.73 6.60
CA ASN A 598 14.26 21.36 6.23
C ASN A 598 14.96 20.35 7.14
N PHE A 599 16.28 20.49 7.31
CA PHE A 599 17.07 19.60 8.17
C PHE A 599 16.61 19.64 9.65
N ILE A 600 16.37 20.84 10.19
CA ILE A 600 15.89 21.00 11.57
C ILE A 600 14.49 20.41 11.72
N PHE A 601 13.59 20.74 10.81
CA PHE A 601 12.18 20.36 10.88
C PHE A 601 12.01 18.84 10.78
N GLU A 602 12.72 18.16 9.89
CA GLU A 602 12.68 16.69 9.76
C GLU A 602 13.00 15.99 11.10
N LYS A 603 14.02 16.47 11.83
CA LYS A 603 14.37 15.91 13.14
C LYS A 603 13.37 16.27 14.23
N VAL A 604 12.84 17.49 14.21
CA VAL A 604 11.87 17.95 15.20
C VAL A 604 10.53 17.24 15.04
N VAL A 605 10.00 17.11 13.83
CA VAL A 605 8.67 16.54 13.57
C VAL A 605 8.60 15.08 13.98
N ILE A 606 9.65 14.31 13.68
CA ILE A 606 9.82 12.91 14.14
C ILE A 606 9.77 12.83 15.67
N LYS A 607 10.52 13.70 16.35
CA LYS A 607 10.57 13.71 17.81
C LYS A 607 9.23 14.09 18.42
N LEU A 608 8.53 15.08 17.85
CA LEU A 608 7.20 15.49 18.28
C LEU A 608 6.20 14.34 18.11
N ASN A 609 6.17 13.69 16.95
CA ASN A 609 5.27 12.57 16.70
C ASN A 609 5.52 11.37 17.64
N ARG A 610 6.77 11.09 18.00
CA ARG A 610 7.09 10.08 19.03
C ARG A 610 6.58 10.47 20.41
N MET A 611 6.64 11.75 20.76
CA MET A 611 6.08 12.26 22.03
C MET A 611 4.56 12.17 22.08
N GLU A 612 3.88 12.27 20.93
CA GLU A 612 2.42 12.14 20.82
C GLU A 612 1.90 10.73 21.09
N ASN A 613 2.77 9.70 21.04
CA ASN A 613 2.46 8.30 21.39
C ASN A 613 1.17 7.78 20.71
N HIS A 614 1.18 7.76 19.38
CA HIS A 614 0.09 7.23 18.54
C HIS A 614 -0.08 5.72 18.67
N ARG A 615 -1.33 5.23 18.63
CA ARG A 615 -1.64 3.80 18.82
C ARG A 615 -1.26 2.99 17.60
N THR A 616 -1.74 3.38 16.42
CA THR A 616 -1.53 2.64 15.17
C THR A 616 -0.53 3.37 14.25
N GLN A 617 0.02 2.65 13.28
CA GLN A 617 0.98 3.23 12.33
C GLN A 617 0.31 4.26 11.43
N SER A 618 -0.94 4.04 11.02
CA SER A 618 -1.70 5.01 10.22
C SER A 618 -1.91 6.33 10.96
N GLU A 619 -2.30 6.32 12.25
CA GLU A 619 -2.43 7.56 13.06
C GLU A 619 -1.10 8.33 13.16
N TYR A 620 0.02 7.61 13.29
CA TYR A 620 1.35 8.21 13.36
C TYR A 620 1.74 8.87 12.03
N ASP A 621 1.56 8.16 10.92
CA ASP A 621 1.89 8.63 9.58
C ASP A 621 1.00 9.82 9.20
N ASP A 622 -0.30 9.76 9.49
CA ASP A 622 -1.25 10.87 9.26
C ASP A 622 -0.83 12.15 9.97
N SER A 623 -0.45 12.05 11.25
CA SER A 623 0.05 13.20 12.01
C SER A 623 1.38 13.74 11.47
N LEU A 624 2.25 12.85 10.97
CA LEU A 624 3.54 13.22 10.36
C LEU A 624 3.32 13.95 9.03
N ILE A 625 2.41 13.44 8.20
CA ILE A 625 2.03 13.98 6.90
C ILE A 625 1.48 15.40 7.06
N ILE A 626 0.54 15.64 7.98
CA ILE A 626 -0.06 16.97 8.20
C ILE A 626 1.03 18.00 8.53
N LYS A 627 1.87 17.70 9.53
CA LYS A 627 2.91 18.64 9.99
C LYS A 627 3.92 18.93 8.89
N THR A 628 4.35 17.89 8.17
CA THR A 628 5.34 18.03 7.09
C THR A 628 4.76 18.77 5.90
N TYR A 629 3.51 18.50 5.54
CA TYR A 629 2.82 19.21 4.48
C TYR A 629 2.64 20.70 4.79
N LEU A 630 2.24 21.08 6.01
CA LEU A 630 2.10 22.50 6.38
C LEU A 630 3.43 23.27 6.23
N PHE A 631 4.53 22.63 6.62
CA PHE A 631 5.87 23.18 6.47
C PHE A 631 6.28 23.31 5.00
N GLN A 632 6.05 22.27 4.20
CA GLN A 632 6.33 22.32 2.76
C GLN A 632 5.43 23.29 2.00
N PHE A 633 4.17 23.43 2.41
CA PHE A 633 3.22 24.39 1.87
C PHE A 633 3.73 25.83 2.09
N ALA A 634 4.12 26.15 3.33
CA ALA A 634 4.69 27.47 3.64
C ALA A 634 5.96 27.74 2.81
N ASN A 635 6.86 26.77 2.71
CA ASN A 635 8.10 26.93 1.94
C ASN A 635 7.85 27.10 0.43
N SER A 636 6.92 26.33 -0.13
CA SER A 636 6.68 26.29 -1.58
C SER A 636 5.85 27.47 -2.08
N PHE A 637 4.83 27.89 -1.31
CA PHE A 637 3.84 28.87 -1.78
C PHE A 637 4.05 30.28 -1.23
N SER A 638 4.81 30.48 -0.14
CA SER A 638 5.01 31.80 0.47
C SER A 638 5.57 32.84 -0.52
N SER A 639 6.55 32.47 -1.34
CA SER A 639 7.12 33.36 -2.36
C SER A 639 6.08 33.78 -3.41
N LEU A 640 5.18 32.87 -3.79
CA LEU A 640 4.11 33.14 -4.75
C LEU A 640 3.03 34.05 -4.13
N TYR A 641 2.63 33.80 -2.88
CA TYR A 641 1.72 34.69 -2.14
C TYR A 641 2.31 36.09 -1.96
N TYR A 642 3.62 36.18 -1.69
CA TYR A 642 4.30 37.47 -1.59
C TYR A 642 4.23 38.25 -2.90
N ILE A 643 4.57 37.62 -4.03
CA ILE A 643 4.51 38.27 -5.35
C ILE A 643 3.07 38.65 -5.72
N ALA A 644 2.10 37.79 -5.43
CA ALA A 644 0.71 38.00 -5.82
C ALA A 644 0.03 39.14 -5.05
N PHE A 645 0.27 39.27 -3.74
CA PHE A 645 -0.53 40.14 -2.87
C PHE A 645 0.25 41.25 -2.15
N ILE A 646 1.53 41.05 -1.84
CA ILE A 646 2.29 42.00 -1.00
C ILE A 646 3.17 42.91 -1.86
N LYS A 647 3.84 42.32 -2.86
CA LYS A 647 4.88 42.98 -3.64
C LYS A 647 4.40 44.22 -4.37
N THR A 648 3.23 44.17 -5.00
CA THR A 648 2.62 45.29 -5.74
C THR A 648 2.49 46.56 -4.91
N HIS A 649 2.13 46.43 -3.63
CA HIS A 649 1.92 47.58 -2.75
C HIS A 649 3.20 48.06 -2.06
N TRP A 650 4.14 47.16 -1.79
CA TRP A 650 5.32 47.47 -0.98
C TRP A 650 6.53 47.84 -1.82
N GLU A 651 6.93 46.98 -2.77
CA GLU A 651 8.13 47.19 -3.61
C GLU A 651 7.79 47.80 -4.96
N GLY A 652 6.61 47.50 -5.50
CA GLY A 652 6.28 47.77 -6.88
C GLY A 652 6.76 46.66 -7.82
N CYS A 653 6.25 46.69 -9.05
CA CYS A 653 6.49 45.68 -10.06
C CYS A 653 7.27 46.28 -11.23
N LEU A 654 8.07 45.47 -11.92
CA LEU A 654 8.82 45.93 -13.10
C LEU A 654 7.88 46.09 -14.29
N VAL A 655 7.71 47.32 -14.76
CA VAL A 655 6.97 47.66 -15.99
C VAL A 655 7.95 48.08 -17.07
N SER A 656 7.76 47.57 -18.29
CA SER A 656 8.57 47.97 -19.45
C SER A 656 8.10 49.35 -19.95
N ASP A 657 8.99 50.34 -19.87
CA ASP A 657 8.79 51.71 -20.36
C ASP A 657 9.82 51.97 -21.48
N GLY A 658 9.44 51.64 -22.72
CA GLY A 658 10.36 51.58 -23.87
C GLY A 658 11.43 50.49 -23.69
N ASP A 659 12.70 50.84 -23.91
CA ASP A 659 13.86 49.94 -23.71
C ASP A 659 14.28 49.78 -22.24
N SER A 660 13.67 50.52 -21.31
CA SER A 660 14.03 50.54 -19.89
C SER A 660 12.95 49.91 -19.01
N LYS A 661 13.35 49.12 -18.00
CA LYS A 661 12.42 48.57 -17.00
C LYS A 661 12.39 49.50 -15.78
N LYS A 662 11.23 50.04 -15.43
CA LYS A 662 11.04 50.88 -14.23
C LYS A 662 10.22 50.12 -13.19
N LEU A 663 10.58 50.30 -11.92
CA LEU A 663 9.83 49.76 -10.79
C LEU A 663 8.68 50.71 -10.46
N VAL A 664 7.43 50.26 -10.62
CA VAL A 664 6.23 51.09 -10.41
C VAL A 664 5.38 50.50 -9.30
N LEU A 665 5.04 51.33 -8.30
CA LEU A 665 4.16 50.94 -7.20
C LEU A 665 2.71 50.82 -7.70
N GLY A 666 1.99 49.77 -7.33
CA GLY A 666 0.62 49.53 -7.77
C GLY A 666 0.47 48.95 -9.19
N ALA A 667 1.57 48.58 -9.85
CA ALA A 667 1.53 47.91 -11.15
C ALA A 667 1.24 46.40 -11.07
N ASN A 668 0.86 45.79 -12.20
CA ASN A 668 0.52 44.37 -12.27
C ASN A 668 1.77 43.48 -12.17
N CYS A 669 1.92 42.73 -11.07
CA CYS A 669 3.04 41.77 -10.84
C CYS A 669 2.83 40.39 -11.51
N MET A 670 1.86 40.27 -12.44
CA MET A 670 1.45 38.99 -13.02
C MET A 670 2.54 38.31 -13.84
N ASP A 671 3.34 39.06 -14.60
CA ASP A 671 4.44 38.48 -15.39
C ASP A 671 5.56 37.94 -14.50
N GLU A 672 5.83 38.58 -13.36
CA GLU A 672 6.80 38.07 -12.39
C GLU A 672 6.29 36.80 -11.69
N LEU A 673 5.01 36.78 -11.31
CA LEU A 673 4.35 35.59 -10.75
C LEU A 673 4.41 34.41 -11.74
N TYR A 674 4.15 34.70 -13.02
CA TYR A 674 4.28 33.74 -14.11
C TYR A 674 5.70 33.18 -14.24
N ILE A 675 6.72 34.05 -14.27
CA ILE A 675 8.13 33.62 -14.38
C ILE A 675 8.51 32.75 -13.17
N GLN A 676 8.08 33.13 -11.97
CA GLN A 676 8.33 32.35 -10.77
C GLN A 676 7.70 30.95 -10.86
N LEU A 677 6.43 30.85 -11.26
CA LEU A 677 5.75 29.56 -11.47
C LEU A 677 6.45 28.72 -12.54
N LEU A 678 6.83 29.31 -13.67
CA LEU A 678 7.57 28.61 -14.72
C LEU A 678 8.90 28.06 -14.19
N SER A 679 9.64 28.85 -13.41
CA SER A 679 10.90 28.42 -12.81
C SER A 679 10.70 27.23 -11.86
N LEU A 680 9.61 27.22 -11.08
CA LEU A 680 9.26 26.10 -10.20
C LEU A 680 8.97 24.82 -10.99
N PHE A 681 8.25 24.92 -12.10
CA PHE A 681 8.04 23.76 -12.99
C PHE A 681 9.35 23.25 -13.60
N VAL A 682 10.26 24.14 -14.01
CA VAL A 682 11.59 23.74 -14.48
C VAL A 682 12.34 22.99 -13.37
N THR A 683 12.30 23.47 -12.13
CA THR A 683 12.93 22.76 -11.01
C THR A 683 12.30 21.40 -10.72
N LEU A 684 10.97 21.25 -10.90
CA LEU A 684 10.30 19.95 -10.78
C LEU A 684 10.81 18.95 -11.83
N PHE A 685 10.90 19.35 -13.10
CA PHE A 685 11.44 18.47 -14.14
C PHE A 685 12.91 18.10 -13.89
N LEU A 686 13.72 19.04 -13.38
CA LEU A 686 15.10 18.76 -12.99
C LEU A 686 15.18 17.80 -11.80
N LYS A 687 14.25 17.90 -10.84
CA LYS A 687 14.17 16.97 -9.71
C LYS A 687 13.90 15.55 -10.18
N ASN A 688 12.94 15.33 -11.08
CA ASN A 688 12.64 14.00 -11.63
C ASN A 688 13.86 13.39 -12.36
N ILE A 689 14.69 14.22 -13.00
CA ILE A 689 15.97 13.77 -13.60
C ILE A 689 16.94 13.31 -12.51
N VAL A 690 17.11 14.09 -11.44
CA VAL A 690 17.99 13.72 -10.30
C VAL A 690 17.49 12.46 -9.60
N GLU A 691 16.18 12.30 -9.46
CA GLU A 691 15.56 11.14 -8.81
C GLU A 691 15.79 9.83 -9.58
N ILE A 692 15.86 9.88 -10.92
CA ILE A 692 16.28 8.71 -11.71
C ILE A 692 17.80 8.56 -11.69
N LEU A 693 18.53 9.63 -12.03
CA LEU A 693 19.98 9.56 -12.23
C LEU A 693 20.72 9.23 -10.94
N GLY A 694 20.31 9.77 -9.80
CA GLY A 694 20.97 9.57 -8.50
C GLY A 694 21.05 8.10 -8.11
N PRO A 695 19.91 7.38 -8.01
CA PRO A 695 19.89 5.94 -7.76
C PRO A 695 20.55 5.11 -8.86
N VAL A 696 20.37 5.46 -10.15
CA VAL A 696 21.02 4.71 -11.25
C VAL A 696 22.54 4.83 -11.20
N ILE A 697 23.07 6.02 -10.95
CA ILE A 697 24.51 6.25 -10.76
C ILE A 697 24.98 5.51 -9.52
N SER A 698 24.26 5.62 -8.41
CA SER A 698 24.56 4.91 -7.16
C SER A 698 24.61 3.39 -7.38
N TYR A 699 23.63 2.85 -8.11
CA TYR A 699 23.57 1.44 -8.48
C TYR A 699 24.75 1.04 -9.37
N LYS A 700 25.03 1.77 -10.47
CA LYS A 700 26.15 1.46 -11.38
C LYS A 700 27.51 1.57 -10.71
N LEU A 701 27.70 2.54 -9.82
CA LEU A 701 28.93 2.67 -9.03
C LEU A 701 29.10 1.51 -8.06
N ARG A 702 28.01 1.00 -7.48
CA ARG A 702 28.01 -0.20 -6.61
C ARG A 702 28.23 -1.48 -7.44
N GLU A 703 27.59 -1.61 -8.60
CA GLU A 703 27.73 -2.75 -9.53
C GLU A 703 29.17 -2.90 -10.03
N ARG A 704 29.88 -1.79 -10.33
CA ARG A 704 31.29 -1.84 -10.73
C ARG A 704 32.22 -2.39 -9.66
N LYS A 705 31.90 -2.23 -8.38
CA LYS A 705 32.66 -2.85 -7.28
C LYS A 705 32.40 -4.35 -7.14
N MET A 706 31.32 -4.87 -7.73
CA MET A 706 30.86 -6.25 -7.59
C MET A 706 31.32 -7.17 -8.73
N LYS A 707 31.61 -6.63 -9.93
CA LYS A 707 31.86 -7.40 -11.16
C LYS A 707 33.22 -8.11 -11.28
N GLU A 708 34.08 -8.09 -10.26
CA GLU A 708 35.44 -8.66 -10.36
C GLU A 708 35.58 -10.15 -9.97
N VAL A 709 34.50 -10.90 -9.71
CA VAL A 709 34.61 -12.27 -9.18
C VAL A 709 33.62 -13.26 -9.82
N PHE A 710 34.19 -14.10 -10.69
CA PHE A 710 33.90 -15.53 -10.95
C PHE A 710 32.48 -16.01 -11.34
N SER A 711 32.40 -17.33 -11.54
CA SER A 711 31.65 -18.03 -12.58
C SER A 711 31.11 -19.39 -12.11
N GLY A 712 29.82 -19.64 -12.35
CA GLY A 712 29.31 -20.93 -12.80
C GLY A 712 28.30 -21.72 -11.94
N ASP A 713 27.98 -21.34 -10.70
CA ASP A 713 27.13 -22.18 -9.81
C ASP A 713 25.77 -21.57 -9.39
N TYR A 714 24.78 -22.38 -8.99
CA TYR A 714 23.44 -21.90 -8.58
C TYR A 714 23.47 -21.03 -7.33
N LEU A 715 24.23 -21.45 -6.31
CA LEU A 715 24.43 -20.66 -5.09
C LEU A 715 25.09 -19.30 -5.36
N GLU A 716 25.92 -19.24 -6.41
CA GLU A 716 26.56 -18.01 -6.84
C GLU A 716 25.56 -17.05 -7.48
N LYS A 717 24.65 -17.56 -8.33
CA LYS A 717 23.53 -16.76 -8.86
C LYS A 717 22.63 -16.24 -7.75
N LEU A 718 22.26 -17.09 -6.78
CA LEU A 718 21.45 -16.69 -5.63
C LEU A 718 22.14 -15.60 -4.81
N ARG A 719 23.45 -15.72 -4.56
CA ARG A 719 24.24 -14.68 -3.87
C ARG A 719 24.28 -13.37 -4.64
N GLU A 720 24.49 -13.43 -5.95
CA GLU A 720 24.49 -12.24 -6.79
C GLU A 720 23.13 -11.52 -6.74
N GLU A 721 22.03 -12.27 -6.77
CA GLU A 721 20.67 -11.74 -6.64
C GLU A 721 20.41 -11.11 -5.26
N LEU A 722 20.83 -11.77 -4.19
CA LEU A 722 20.71 -11.26 -2.83
C LEU A 722 21.52 -9.99 -2.62
N ASP A 723 22.75 -9.96 -3.10
CA ASP A 723 23.61 -8.77 -3.03
C ASP A 723 23.03 -7.63 -3.85
N LYS A 724 22.59 -7.90 -5.09
CA LYS A 724 21.91 -6.89 -5.91
C LYS A 724 20.75 -6.25 -5.15
N GLN A 725 19.87 -7.06 -4.56
CA GLN A 725 18.73 -6.56 -3.80
C GLN A 725 19.17 -5.82 -2.52
N PHE A 726 20.15 -6.34 -1.79
CA PHE A 726 20.68 -5.69 -0.58
C PHE A 726 21.25 -4.31 -0.88
N TYR A 727 21.89 -4.11 -2.02
CA TYR A 727 22.46 -2.81 -2.39
C TYR A 727 21.45 -1.82 -2.98
N LEU A 728 20.19 -2.22 -3.21
CA LEU A 728 19.10 -1.29 -3.55
C LEU A 728 18.75 -0.42 -2.34
N ASN A 729 18.19 0.76 -2.62
CA ASN A 729 17.71 1.67 -1.58
C ASN A 729 16.44 1.12 -0.92
N SER A 730 16.17 1.44 0.34
CA SER A 730 14.88 1.15 0.94
C SER A 730 13.84 2.14 0.39
N TYR A 731 12.67 1.63 0.00
CA TYR A 731 11.54 2.49 -0.34
C TYR A 731 10.96 3.13 0.93
N ASP A 732 10.79 2.33 1.99
CA ASP A 732 10.35 2.82 3.28
C ASP A 732 11.50 3.48 4.05
N SER A 733 11.20 4.59 4.72
CA SER A 733 12.12 5.20 5.67
C SER A 733 12.02 4.49 7.03
N ARG A 734 12.92 4.78 7.98
CA ARG A 734 12.86 4.17 9.33
C ARG A 734 11.56 4.48 10.09
N GLU A 735 10.77 5.46 9.64
CA GLU A 735 9.66 6.01 10.42
C GLU A 735 8.36 6.24 9.65
N SER A 736 8.39 6.27 8.30
CA SER A 736 7.23 6.46 7.42
C SER A 736 7.31 5.49 6.25
N ASP A 737 6.13 5.09 5.77
CA ASP A 737 5.91 4.49 4.47
C ASP A 737 6.53 5.30 3.32
N GLY A 738 7.15 4.63 2.35
CA GLY A 738 7.81 5.30 1.21
C GLY A 738 6.88 6.14 0.33
N THR A 739 5.56 5.94 0.44
CA THR A 739 4.56 6.71 -0.32
C THR A 739 4.38 8.16 0.14
N LEU A 740 4.86 8.53 1.33
CA LEU A 740 4.71 9.90 1.85
C LEU A 740 5.37 10.94 0.93
N GLU A 741 6.61 10.69 0.51
CA GLU A 741 7.36 11.61 -0.34
C GLU A 741 6.68 11.74 -1.71
N ASP A 742 6.33 10.61 -2.33
CA ASP A 742 5.65 10.55 -3.63
C ASP A 742 4.32 11.35 -3.62
N PHE A 743 3.47 11.18 -2.60
CA PHE A 743 2.23 11.96 -2.48
C PHE A 743 2.47 13.44 -2.19
N MET A 744 3.53 13.79 -1.48
CA MET A 744 3.89 15.18 -1.19
C MET A 744 4.19 15.95 -2.47
N GLU A 745 4.88 15.31 -3.42
CA GLU A 745 5.19 15.90 -4.72
C GLU A 745 3.90 16.21 -5.49
N LEU A 746 2.99 15.24 -5.53
CA LEU A 746 1.68 15.38 -6.17
C LEU A 746 0.84 16.49 -5.51
N ALA A 747 0.87 16.59 -4.18
CA ALA A 747 0.14 17.61 -3.44
C ALA A 747 0.65 19.03 -3.70
N ILE A 748 1.97 19.20 -3.82
CA ILE A 748 2.60 20.48 -4.17
C ILE A 748 2.29 20.84 -5.63
N MET A 749 2.43 19.88 -6.57
CA MET A 749 2.05 20.07 -7.97
C MET A 749 0.58 20.45 -8.14
N PHE A 750 -0.31 19.79 -7.40
CA PHE A 750 -1.73 20.12 -7.35
C PHE A 750 -1.98 21.53 -6.82
N GLY A 751 -1.23 21.97 -5.81
CA GLY A 751 -1.27 23.34 -5.32
C GLY A 751 -0.87 24.36 -6.39
N TYR A 752 0.18 24.11 -7.18
CA TYR A 752 0.60 25.04 -8.25
C TYR A 752 -0.48 25.24 -9.33
N ILE A 753 -1.18 24.17 -9.74
CA ILE A 753 -2.23 24.28 -10.76
C ILE A 753 -3.54 24.86 -10.24
N THR A 754 -3.86 24.64 -8.95
CA THR A 754 -5.15 25.04 -8.39
C THR A 754 -5.09 26.44 -7.78
N LEU A 755 -4.11 26.73 -6.93
CA LEU A 755 -4.01 28.01 -6.21
C LEU A 755 -3.74 29.19 -7.16
N PHE A 756 -3.00 28.97 -8.25
CA PHE A 756 -2.54 30.01 -9.17
C PHE A 756 -3.04 29.80 -10.61
N ALA A 757 -4.22 29.18 -10.77
CA ALA A 757 -4.80 28.83 -12.06
C ALA A 757 -4.95 30.05 -13.00
N VAL A 758 -5.33 31.21 -12.45
CA VAL A 758 -5.48 32.48 -13.20
C VAL A 758 -4.14 32.98 -13.75
N ALA A 759 -3.06 32.81 -12.97
CA ALA A 759 -1.76 33.39 -13.30
C ALA A 759 -1.01 32.61 -14.38
N PHE A 760 -1.18 31.28 -14.42
CA PHE A 760 -0.43 30.43 -15.33
C PHE A 760 -1.28 29.28 -15.89
N PRO A 761 -2.09 29.51 -16.95
CA PRO A 761 -2.92 28.47 -17.54
C PRO A 761 -2.15 27.29 -18.16
N LEU A 762 -0.93 27.54 -18.65
CA LEU A 762 -0.05 26.49 -19.18
C LEU A 762 0.39 25.48 -18.09
N SER A 763 0.21 25.80 -16.80
CA SER A 763 0.51 24.89 -15.68
C SER A 763 -0.22 23.55 -15.79
N SER A 764 -1.45 23.52 -16.30
CA SER A 764 -2.21 22.27 -16.50
C SER A 764 -1.54 21.34 -17.48
N PHE A 765 -0.92 21.87 -18.53
CA PHE A 765 -0.15 21.07 -19.49
C PHE A 765 1.18 20.61 -18.91
N LEU A 766 1.93 21.49 -18.25
CA LEU A 766 3.20 21.11 -17.62
C LEU A 766 3.00 20.05 -16.55
N THR A 767 1.93 20.17 -15.74
CA THR A 767 1.59 19.19 -14.71
C THR A 767 1.13 17.87 -15.30
N TYR A 768 0.34 17.90 -16.38
CA TYR A 768 -0.01 16.68 -17.10
C TYR A 768 1.24 15.94 -17.61
N LEU A 769 2.20 16.67 -18.20
CA LEU A 769 3.48 16.08 -18.61
C LEU A 769 4.28 15.57 -17.41
N ALA A 770 4.34 16.33 -16.32
CA ALA A 770 5.02 15.93 -15.09
C ALA A 770 4.44 14.63 -14.53
N ILE A 771 3.11 14.49 -14.46
CA ILE A 771 2.44 13.26 -14.01
C ILE A 771 2.73 12.08 -14.94
N LEU A 772 2.76 12.28 -16.25
CA LEU A 772 3.12 11.21 -17.19
C LEU A 772 4.56 10.73 -16.95
N ILE A 773 5.49 11.65 -16.69
CA ILE A 773 6.88 11.33 -16.33
C ILE A 773 6.89 10.61 -14.98
N GLU A 774 6.17 11.12 -13.99
CA GLU A 774 6.09 10.59 -12.62
C GLU A 774 5.68 9.12 -12.60
N ILE A 775 4.60 8.77 -13.31
CA ILE A 775 4.16 7.37 -13.44
C ILE A 775 5.27 6.45 -13.95
N GLN A 776 6.14 6.94 -14.85
CA GLN A 776 7.25 6.15 -15.39
C GLN A 776 8.44 6.12 -14.42
N VAL A 777 8.77 7.25 -13.79
CA VAL A 777 9.83 7.39 -12.77
C VAL A 777 9.54 6.44 -11.62
N ASP A 778 8.34 6.51 -11.03
CA ASP A 778 7.96 5.68 -9.89
C ASP A 778 7.89 4.20 -10.22
N ARG A 779 7.38 3.86 -11.41
CA ARG A 779 7.43 2.48 -11.89
C ARG A 779 8.87 1.99 -11.97
N PHE A 780 9.76 2.78 -12.56
CA PHE A 780 11.16 2.41 -12.70
C PHE A 780 11.86 2.31 -11.34
N LYS A 781 11.57 3.25 -10.44
CA LYS A 781 12.01 3.29 -9.04
C LYS A 781 11.65 1.99 -8.32
N LEU A 782 10.37 1.61 -8.32
CA LEU A 782 9.86 0.41 -7.63
C LEU A 782 10.38 -0.91 -8.21
N ILE A 783 10.59 -1.00 -9.52
CA ILE A 783 11.02 -2.25 -10.16
C ILE A 783 12.55 -2.45 -10.06
N TYR A 784 13.34 -1.37 -10.16
CA TYR A 784 14.79 -1.50 -10.39
C TYR A 784 15.68 -0.79 -9.36
N LEU A 785 15.19 0.18 -8.60
CA LEU A 785 16.03 1.06 -7.78
C LEU A 785 15.86 0.86 -6.27
N VAL A 786 14.71 0.32 -5.86
CA VAL A 786 14.40 0.08 -4.45
C VAL A 786 14.20 -1.41 -4.18
N ARG A 787 14.44 -1.79 -2.93
CA ARG A 787 14.06 -3.10 -2.40
C ARG A 787 12.54 -3.23 -2.40
N ARG A 788 12.03 -4.46 -2.41
CA ARG A 788 10.60 -4.71 -2.30
C ARG A 788 10.10 -4.10 -0.99
N PRO A 789 9.16 -3.14 -1.04
CA PRO A 789 8.56 -2.59 0.16
C PRO A 789 7.68 -3.65 0.83
N HIS A 790 7.51 -3.53 2.15
CA HIS A 790 6.57 -4.40 2.86
C HIS A 790 5.16 -4.11 2.34
N PRO A 791 4.41 -5.14 1.89
CA PRO A 791 3.07 -4.90 1.38
C PRO A 791 2.16 -4.46 2.51
N LEU A 792 1.56 -3.28 2.40
CA LEU A 792 0.61 -2.77 3.39
C LEU A 792 -0.83 -2.78 2.85
N GLY A 793 -1.76 -3.17 3.72
CA GLY A 793 -3.18 -2.92 3.50
C GLY A 793 -3.49 -1.43 3.58
N SER A 794 -4.56 -1.01 2.91
CA SER A 794 -5.11 0.33 3.11
C SER A 794 -6.51 0.43 2.49
N LYS A 795 -7.42 1.08 3.21
CA LYS A 795 -8.75 1.47 2.73
C LYS A 795 -8.71 2.75 1.89
N THR A 796 -7.85 3.69 2.27
CA THR A 796 -7.84 5.06 1.74
C THR A 796 -6.42 5.54 1.42
N ILE A 797 -6.28 6.71 0.78
CA ILE A 797 -4.98 7.40 0.70
C ILE A 797 -4.66 8.16 2.00
N GLY A 798 -5.40 7.92 3.08
CA GLY A 798 -5.22 8.59 4.37
C GLY A 798 -5.54 10.09 4.30
N VAL A 799 -4.80 10.87 5.09
CA VAL A 799 -5.01 12.32 5.22
C VAL A 799 -4.75 13.10 3.92
N TRP A 800 -4.09 12.52 2.92
CA TRP A 800 -3.87 13.17 1.62
C TRP A 800 -5.17 13.67 0.98
N GLN A 801 -6.29 12.95 1.13
CA GLN A 801 -7.60 13.41 0.66
C GLN A 801 -8.01 14.75 1.28
N GLY A 802 -7.76 14.92 2.58
CA GLY A 802 -8.01 16.17 3.31
C GLY A 802 -7.08 17.29 2.82
N ILE A 803 -5.82 16.99 2.57
CA ILE A 803 -4.83 17.94 2.04
C ILE A 803 -5.23 18.45 0.65
N PHE A 804 -5.62 17.57 -0.27
CA PHE A 804 -6.10 17.99 -1.59
C PHE A 804 -7.39 18.81 -1.48
N SER A 805 -8.30 18.45 -0.58
CA SER A 805 -9.52 19.22 -0.32
C SER A 805 -9.20 20.63 0.22
N PHE A 806 -8.22 20.75 1.12
CA PHE A 806 -7.73 22.02 1.61
C PHE A 806 -7.20 22.89 0.47
N ASN A 807 -6.39 22.33 -0.42
CA ASN A 807 -5.89 23.04 -1.61
C ASN A 807 -7.03 23.55 -2.50
N CYS A 808 -8.08 22.75 -2.75
CA CYS A 808 -9.25 23.18 -3.52
C CYS A 808 -9.95 24.39 -2.88
N THR A 809 -10.16 24.36 -1.57
CA THR A 809 -10.80 25.49 -0.86
C THR A 809 -9.88 26.71 -0.85
N ALA A 810 -8.59 26.55 -0.55
CA ALA A 810 -7.60 27.64 -0.59
C ALA A 810 -7.45 28.26 -1.99
N ALA A 811 -7.66 27.47 -3.05
CA ALA A 811 -7.62 27.94 -4.43
C ALA A 811 -8.74 28.92 -4.76
N ILE A 812 -9.93 28.76 -4.16
CA ILE A 812 -11.01 29.73 -4.33
C ILE A 812 -10.59 31.09 -3.76
N PHE A 813 -10.08 31.13 -2.52
CA PHE A 813 -9.61 32.37 -1.90
C PHE A 813 -8.49 33.03 -2.70
N THR A 814 -7.54 32.23 -3.19
CA THR A 814 -6.35 32.72 -3.89
C THR A 814 -6.70 33.26 -5.28
N ASN A 815 -7.44 32.51 -6.09
CA ASN A 815 -7.77 32.94 -7.45
C ASN A 815 -8.74 34.13 -7.46
N VAL A 816 -9.75 34.16 -6.57
CA VAL A 816 -10.62 35.33 -6.43
C VAL A 816 -9.81 36.53 -5.95
N GLY A 817 -8.85 36.31 -5.04
CA GLY A 817 -7.94 37.35 -4.57
C GLY A 817 -7.11 37.95 -5.70
N ILE A 818 -6.52 37.10 -6.55
CA ILE A 818 -5.73 37.56 -7.71
C ILE A 818 -6.60 38.39 -8.67
N ILE A 819 -7.84 37.96 -8.92
CA ILE A 819 -8.77 38.68 -9.81
C ILE A 819 -9.16 40.04 -9.22
N CYS A 820 -9.39 40.13 -7.90
CA CYS A 820 -9.82 41.37 -7.25
C CYS A 820 -8.67 42.34 -6.99
N PHE A 821 -7.54 41.87 -6.48
CA PHE A 821 -6.47 42.72 -5.94
C PHE A 821 -5.27 42.88 -6.88
N THR A 822 -5.02 41.94 -7.78
CA THR A 822 -3.80 41.92 -8.62
C THR A 822 -4.08 42.25 -10.08
N ILE A 823 -5.26 41.90 -10.60
CA ILE A 823 -5.66 42.14 -11.99
C ILE A 823 -6.66 43.32 -12.02
N PRO A 824 -6.56 44.24 -13.00
CA PRO A 824 -7.54 45.32 -13.20
C PRO A 824 -8.87 44.81 -13.79
N ALA A 825 -9.35 43.64 -13.36
CA ALA A 825 -10.54 43.00 -13.92
C ALA A 825 -11.83 43.76 -13.62
N LEU A 826 -11.88 44.43 -12.46
CA LEU A 826 -13.06 45.13 -11.96
C LEU A 826 -13.06 46.64 -12.28
N GLU A 827 -11.98 47.20 -12.83
CA GLU A 827 -11.88 48.65 -13.10
C GLU A 827 -12.99 49.15 -14.05
N ASN A 828 -13.41 48.31 -15.00
CA ASN A 828 -14.50 48.64 -15.92
C ASN A 828 -15.89 48.65 -15.24
N TRP A 829 -16.01 48.10 -14.03
CA TRP A 829 -17.26 47.90 -13.30
C TRP A 829 -17.25 48.77 -12.05
N LYS A 830 -17.53 50.07 -12.20
CA LYS A 830 -17.41 51.09 -11.13
C LYS A 830 -17.98 50.66 -9.77
N LEU A 831 -19.19 50.09 -9.75
CA LEU A 831 -19.82 49.61 -8.50
C LEU A 831 -18.98 48.55 -7.76
N ALA A 832 -18.37 47.64 -8.52
CA ALA A 832 -17.54 46.56 -7.99
C ALA A 832 -16.13 47.07 -7.64
N ALA A 833 -15.57 47.99 -8.44
CA ALA A 833 -14.30 48.64 -8.16
C ALA A 833 -14.34 49.47 -6.86
N ASP A 834 -15.43 50.21 -6.63
CA ASP A 834 -15.61 51.04 -5.44
C ASP A 834 -15.81 50.21 -4.15
N ASN A 835 -16.30 48.97 -4.29
CA ASN A 835 -16.58 48.05 -3.17
C ASN A 835 -15.82 46.72 -3.30
N LEU A 836 -14.51 46.81 -3.54
CA LEU A 836 -13.67 45.66 -3.91
C LEU A 836 -13.71 44.52 -2.87
N TYR A 837 -13.66 44.82 -1.57
CA TYR A 837 -13.74 43.82 -0.49
C TYR A 837 -15.12 43.12 -0.43
N LEU A 838 -16.20 43.84 -0.74
CA LEU A 838 -17.54 43.27 -0.81
C LEU A 838 -17.67 42.34 -2.02
N SER A 839 -17.09 42.72 -3.15
CA SER A 839 -17.05 41.88 -4.35
C SER A 839 -16.23 40.61 -4.13
N TYR A 840 -15.08 40.71 -3.45
CA TYR A 840 -14.25 39.58 -3.06
C TYR A 840 -15.01 38.59 -2.17
N THR A 841 -15.63 39.09 -1.09
CA THR A 841 -16.39 38.24 -0.14
C THR A 841 -17.61 37.60 -0.81
N PHE A 842 -18.35 38.33 -1.64
CA PHE A 842 -19.48 37.79 -2.38
C PHE A 842 -19.06 36.67 -3.35
N ALA A 843 -18.01 36.89 -4.14
CA ALA A 843 -17.51 35.89 -5.09
C ALA A 843 -17.06 34.59 -4.38
N ILE A 844 -16.40 34.70 -3.22
CA ILE A 844 -16.02 33.53 -2.42
C ILE A 844 -17.25 32.76 -1.95
N LEU A 845 -18.25 33.43 -1.37
CA LEU A 845 -19.46 32.76 -0.88
C LEU A 845 -20.19 32.00 -2.00
N VAL A 846 -20.27 32.61 -3.19
CA VAL A 846 -20.85 31.97 -4.38
C VAL A 846 -20.06 30.72 -4.78
N LEU A 847 -18.73 30.82 -4.88
CA LEU A 847 -17.90 29.69 -5.32
C LEU A 847 -17.80 28.58 -4.28
N ILE A 848 -17.81 28.89 -2.98
CA ILE A 848 -17.90 27.89 -1.90
C ILE A 848 -19.27 27.20 -1.93
N GLY A 849 -20.35 27.96 -2.10
CA GLY A 849 -21.70 27.38 -2.26
C GLY A 849 -21.78 26.46 -3.47
N PHE A 850 -21.16 26.85 -4.58
CA PHE A 850 -21.04 26.02 -5.78
C PHE A 850 -20.17 24.77 -5.56
N GLN A 851 -19.04 24.89 -4.85
CA GLN A 851 -18.24 23.74 -4.43
C GLN A 851 -19.09 22.75 -3.63
N TRP A 852 -19.80 23.24 -2.61
CA TRP A 852 -20.63 22.38 -1.77
C TRP A 852 -21.74 21.68 -2.56
N LEU A 853 -22.38 22.38 -3.51
CA LEU A 853 -23.35 21.80 -4.43
C LEU A 853 -22.76 20.65 -5.25
N LEU A 854 -21.55 20.83 -5.80
CA LEU A 854 -20.87 19.78 -6.56
C LEU A 854 -20.56 18.56 -5.71
N GLN A 855 -20.07 18.77 -4.49
CA GLN A 855 -19.76 17.69 -3.54
C GLN A 855 -21.03 16.92 -3.13
N PHE A 856 -22.12 17.63 -2.88
CA PHE A 856 -23.40 17.00 -2.56
C PHE A 856 -23.99 16.20 -3.74
N SER A 857 -23.73 16.64 -4.97
CA SER A 857 -24.30 16.02 -6.17
C SER A 857 -23.65 14.68 -6.53
N ILE A 858 -22.42 14.42 -6.08
CA ILE A 858 -21.66 13.21 -6.42
C ILE A 858 -21.60 12.31 -5.18
N PRO A 859 -22.27 11.14 -5.17
CA PRO A 859 -22.23 10.26 -4.01
C PRO A 859 -20.85 9.58 -3.88
N ASP A 860 -20.35 9.51 -2.64
CA ASP A 860 -19.04 8.91 -2.29
C ASP A 860 -18.95 7.41 -2.65
N ILE A 861 -20.08 6.69 -2.68
CA ILE A 861 -20.12 5.28 -3.07
C ILE A 861 -21.16 5.11 -4.18
N SER A 862 -20.79 4.40 -5.25
CA SER A 862 -21.74 4.08 -6.31
C SER A 862 -22.84 3.13 -5.80
N ALA A 863 -24.09 3.36 -6.21
CA ALA A 863 -25.24 2.51 -5.85
C ALA A 863 -25.05 1.00 -6.13
N LYS A 864 -24.27 0.63 -7.16
CA LYS A 864 -23.95 -0.78 -7.45
C LYS A 864 -23.08 -1.43 -6.36
N TYR A 865 -22.12 -0.69 -5.80
CA TYR A 865 -21.23 -1.21 -4.77
C TYR A 865 -21.89 -1.22 -3.39
N THR A 866 -22.82 -0.30 -3.10
CA THR A 866 -23.63 -0.37 -1.88
C THR A 866 -24.55 -1.60 -1.91
N THR A 867 -25.13 -1.90 -3.07
CA THR A 867 -25.91 -3.14 -3.27
C THR A 867 -25.03 -4.37 -3.12
N LEU A 868 -23.81 -4.34 -3.65
CA LEU A 868 -22.84 -5.42 -3.51
C LEU A 868 -22.45 -5.67 -2.05
N LEU A 869 -22.15 -4.62 -1.28
CA LEU A 869 -21.82 -4.74 0.14
C LEU A 869 -22.95 -5.33 0.96
N LYS A 870 -24.17 -4.80 0.79
CA LYS A 870 -25.37 -5.35 1.44
C LYS A 870 -25.60 -6.82 1.07
N ARG A 871 -25.30 -7.18 -0.18
CA ARG A 871 -25.35 -8.57 -0.63
C ARG A 871 -24.29 -9.42 0.06
N HIS A 872 -23.04 -8.95 0.09
CA HIS A 872 -21.93 -9.64 0.75
C HIS A 872 -22.25 -9.89 2.22
N GLN A 873 -22.72 -8.89 2.95
CA GLN A 873 -23.16 -9.02 4.36
C GLN A 873 -24.26 -10.08 4.51
N ASN A 874 -25.33 -10.00 3.72
CA ASN A 874 -26.43 -10.98 3.78
C ASN A 874 -25.96 -12.41 3.47
N ILE A 875 -25.02 -12.57 2.54
CA ILE A 875 -24.45 -13.86 2.18
C ILE A 875 -23.58 -14.42 3.31
N ILE A 876 -22.72 -13.59 3.90
CA ILE A 876 -21.87 -13.94 5.04
C ILE A 876 -22.78 -14.37 6.20
N GLU A 877 -23.75 -13.54 6.59
CA GLU A 877 -24.73 -13.85 7.63
C GLU A 877 -25.45 -15.17 7.37
N LYS A 878 -25.96 -15.40 6.15
CA LYS A 878 -26.64 -16.66 5.81
C LYS A 878 -25.75 -17.88 5.95
N LYS A 879 -24.49 -17.81 5.51
CA LYS A 879 -23.56 -18.96 5.59
C LYS A 879 -23.08 -19.21 7.02
N LEU A 880 -22.82 -18.14 7.79
CA LEU A 880 -22.47 -18.25 9.21
C LEU A 880 -23.65 -18.80 10.04
N VAL A 881 -24.87 -18.31 9.80
CA VAL A 881 -26.09 -18.78 10.49
C VAL A 881 -26.43 -20.23 10.08
N ALA A 882 -26.29 -20.59 8.81
CA ALA A 882 -26.50 -21.96 8.35
C ALA A 882 -25.53 -22.97 9.02
N GLY A 883 -24.26 -22.58 9.20
CA GLY A 883 -23.28 -23.39 9.94
C GLY A 883 -23.63 -23.54 11.43
N ASN A 884 -24.22 -22.51 12.04
CA ASN A 884 -24.73 -22.62 13.42
C ASN A 884 -26.00 -23.47 13.54
N THR A 885 -26.83 -23.56 12.49
CA THR A 885 -27.99 -24.47 12.48
C THR A 885 -27.60 -25.93 12.39
N GLU A 886 -26.56 -26.29 11.63
CA GLU A 886 -26.02 -27.67 11.60
C GLU A 886 -25.41 -28.07 12.96
N ARG A 887 -24.68 -27.14 13.61
CA ARG A 887 -24.23 -27.32 15.00
C ARG A 887 -25.36 -27.44 16.00
N THR A 888 -26.47 -26.70 15.84
CA THR A 888 -27.60 -26.82 16.78
C THR A 888 -28.44 -28.08 16.56
N SER A 889 -28.43 -28.69 15.37
CA SER A 889 -28.98 -30.04 15.20
C SER A 889 -28.13 -31.11 15.90
N GLU A 890 -26.79 -31.04 15.80
CA GLU A 890 -25.89 -31.99 16.49
C GLU A 890 -25.84 -31.77 18.02
N ILE A 891 -25.95 -30.51 18.48
CA ILE A 891 -25.99 -30.18 19.91
C ILE A 891 -27.38 -30.51 20.51
N LYS A 892 -28.46 -30.46 19.74
CA LYS A 892 -29.80 -30.88 20.23
C LYS A 892 -29.94 -32.38 20.44
N GLU A 893 -29.16 -33.21 19.76
CA GLU A 893 -29.17 -34.67 19.97
C GLU A 893 -28.27 -35.12 21.14
N SER A 894 -27.43 -34.24 21.71
CA SER A 894 -26.42 -34.62 22.71
C SER A 894 -26.61 -34.03 24.12
N ILE A 895 -27.71 -33.34 24.40
CA ILE A 895 -27.99 -32.78 25.74
C ILE A 895 -29.31 -33.37 26.30
N PRO A 896 -29.28 -34.16 27.39
CA PRO A 896 -30.49 -34.49 28.13
C PRO A 896 -31.00 -33.23 28.86
N ASN A 897 -32.24 -32.85 28.56
CA ASN A 897 -33.13 -31.93 29.28
C ASN A 897 -32.48 -31.12 30.43
N PHE A 898 -31.91 -29.96 30.09
CA PHE A 898 -31.78 -28.86 31.04
C PHE A 898 -32.67 -27.71 30.56
N ASN A 899 -33.61 -27.31 31.41
CA ASN A 899 -34.47 -26.14 31.22
C ASN A 899 -33.59 -24.89 31.15
N VAL A 900 -33.28 -24.44 29.95
CA VAL A 900 -32.72 -23.12 29.71
C VAL A 900 -33.89 -22.13 29.73
N ILE A 901 -33.90 -21.29 30.75
CA ILE A 901 -34.77 -20.10 30.82
C ILE A 901 -34.36 -19.18 29.68
N THR A 902 -35.15 -19.18 28.60
CA THR A 902 -35.07 -18.19 27.54
C THR A 902 -35.50 -16.83 28.09
N MET A 903 -34.56 -15.91 28.33
CA MET A 903 -34.91 -14.49 28.39
C MET A 903 -35.20 -14.01 26.97
N GLY A 904 -36.44 -13.58 26.76
CA GLY A 904 -36.97 -13.19 25.46
C GLY A 904 -36.22 -12.01 24.85
N LEU A 905 -35.86 -12.19 23.58
CA LEU A 905 -35.68 -11.11 22.63
C LEU A 905 -37.06 -10.53 22.31
N ASP A 906 -37.28 -9.26 22.61
CA ASP A 906 -38.35 -8.49 21.99
C ASP A 906 -37.85 -7.12 21.50
N GLN A 907 -37.88 -7.00 20.18
CA GLN A 907 -38.09 -5.82 19.32
C GLN A 907 -36.99 -4.75 19.13
N PRO A 908 -36.80 -4.28 17.86
CA PRO A 908 -35.95 -3.16 17.53
C PRO A 908 -36.71 -1.84 17.74
N THR A 909 -36.36 -1.07 18.75
CA THR A 909 -36.79 0.33 18.85
C THR A 909 -35.99 1.18 17.89
N THR A 910 -36.68 1.71 16.89
CA THR A 910 -36.34 2.94 16.16
C THR A 910 -35.84 4.02 17.11
N VAL A 911 -34.67 4.59 16.84
CA VAL A 911 -34.23 5.84 17.46
C VAL A 911 -33.95 6.85 16.35
N SER A 912 -34.72 7.93 16.44
CA SER A 912 -34.67 9.20 15.70
C SER A 912 -33.40 9.98 15.94
#